data_AF-A0AA42T474-F1
#
_entry.id   AF-A0AA42T474-F1
#
_cell.length_a   1.000
_cell.length_b   1.000
_cell.length_c   1.000
_cell.angle_alpha   90.00
_cell.angle_beta   90.00
_cell.angle_gamma   90.00
#
_symmetry.space_group_name_H-M   'P 1'
#
loop_
_entity.id
_entity.type
_entity.pdbx_description
1 polymer ?
#
loop_
_entity_poly.entity_id
_entity_poly.type
_entity_poly.pdbx_seq_one_letter_code
_entity_poly.pdbx_strand_id
1 'polypeptide(L)'
;MTTDADITTWSGRTQESKNKDFINVADYGAIGDGVLHPLSEKYSNLAAAQIDYPQATSLTDSIDWAAFQKAFKNDVNVYANHGLFILNKPLVVGKQLRRFIGTGHGAWDTIFHNRKKTWDGTNLIFTDLAKLNTIKGITSQNKFGGSRPDNDDPTKIYNLTSFMQKDGTNTAKPFSAAISFEWAENSGTNAQILESFRLVPANGENFISEYDKPTDSLGADIDIGIYRLNTEYNQIRNFQVVGYWRIAAVADVQTGQGVAGRGERNTLENGTLQGFCGLLERASDLQPITAYTSNSFTIPYFDEWYFNPTGSCQLGVLSGYYNWTGINVNQSVGTITFTGVTPEITTNIIGFQFRSFFRGTGKAGTRYINLMVHGLNHKSGKTGKQLGFSEFTRAHEVSGWPIRGVEYFTFKSQMVSNEPLSAFYGNMADAQFYGSQHESGKVLATPYTSQQTWAEYPCFDTRAIRMYSWIANDKSMFTPRSSYDDQELFSMSDLSGYFKINLPATMSTQIIKNNSQSIYYYNSTAVLGGWNTLGNFEIKQNVVFTDNSSKLIFTGNAYLQANSTNSLTIYGGSGTVAPGRGTNIQSLGSSAESWLSVYSKKYMHTSQVGILFGEGDPNGQISASVGSMYLRTDGGAGTTLYVKETGVGSMGWVAK
;
A
#
# COMPACT_ATOMS: atom_id res chain seq x y z
N MET A 1 16.15 61.95 18.82
CA MET A 1 15.13 60.90 18.62
C MET A 1 15.40 59.83 19.65
N THR A 2 14.38 59.41 20.40
CA THR A 2 14.47 58.25 21.29
C THR A 2 14.66 57.01 20.43
N THR A 3 15.64 56.16 20.74
CA THR A 3 15.87 54.92 19.99
C THR A 3 15.04 53.77 20.57
N ASP A 4 14.84 52.69 19.82
CA ASP A 4 14.18 51.48 20.32
C ASP A 4 14.93 50.83 21.50
N ALA A 5 16.23 51.11 21.66
CA ALA A 5 17.02 50.70 22.81
C ALA A 5 16.67 51.52 24.07
N ASP A 6 16.18 52.76 23.91
CA ASP A 6 15.83 53.66 25.01
C ASP A 6 14.37 53.48 25.49
N ILE A 7 13.52 52.79 24.72
CA ILE A 7 12.12 52.55 25.06
C ILE A 7 12.01 51.22 25.83
N THR A 8 11.66 51.28 27.12
CA THR A 8 11.41 50.08 27.93
C THR A 8 9.92 49.75 28.00
N THR A 9 9.60 48.47 27.78
CA THR A 9 8.26 47.90 27.94
C THR A 9 7.93 47.66 29.42
N TRP A 10 6.66 47.37 29.73
CA TRP A 10 6.22 47.04 31.09
C TRP A 10 6.96 45.85 31.73
N SER A 11 7.51 44.94 30.92
CA SER A 11 8.32 43.81 31.40
C SER A 11 9.79 44.17 31.68
N GLY A 12 10.18 45.44 31.51
CA GLY A 12 11.56 45.91 31.67
C GLY A 12 12.47 45.63 30.47
N ARG A 13 11.97 44.98 29.41
CA ARG A 13 12.72 44.76 28.15
C ARG A 13 12.70 46.02 27.29
N THR A 14 13.77 46.27 26.55
CA THR A 14 13.79 47.32 25.52
C THR A 14 12.86 46.95 24.35
N GLN A 15 12.35 47.95 23.63
CA GLN A 15 11.54 47.74 22.44
C GLN A 15 12.33 46.98 21.37
N GLU A 16 13.63 47.27 21.23
CA GLU A 16 14.54 46.51 20.36
C GLU A 16 14.61 45.02 20.76
N SER A 17 14.75 44.72 22.05
CA SER A 17 14.77 43.34 22.54
C SER A 17 13.45 42.63 22.24
N LYS A 18 12.31 43.32 22.35
CA LYS A 18 10.99 42.76 22.05
C LYS A 18 10.81 42.52 20.54
N ASN A 19 11.27 43.43 19.68
CA ASN A 19 11.17 43.27 18.23
C ASN A 19 11.94 42.03 17.74
N LYS A 20 13.03 41.65 18.42
CA LYS A 20 13.78 40.41 18.13
C LYS A 20 12.99 39.12 18.40
N ASP A 21 11.85 39.17 19.11
CA ASP A 21 11.01 37.99 19.30
C ASP A 21 10.31 37.57 17.99
N PHE A 22 10.00 38.55 17.11
CA PHE A 22 9.39 38.36 15.79
C PHE A 22 9.94 39.38 14.81
N ILE A 23 10.80 38.94 13.90
CA ILE A 23 11.39 39.81 12.88
C ILE A 23 10.54 39.80 11.61
N ASN A 24 10.21 40.98 11.09
CA ASN A 24 9.64 41.10 9.76
C ASN A 24 10.78 41.06 8.73
N VAL A 25 10.62 40.33 7.63
CA VAL A 25 11.60 40.35 6.53
C VAL A 25 11.82 41.76 5.95
N ALA A 26 10.83 42.66 6.07
CA ALA A 26 10.97 44.07 5.72
C ALA A 26 12.00 44.81 6.58
N ASP A 27 12.23 44.38 7.84
CA ASP A 27 13.27 44.93 8.72
C ASP A 27 14.68 44.61 8.19
N TYR A 28 14.79 43.59 7.34
CA TYR A 28 15.99 43.30 6.56
C TYR A 28 15.94 43.81 5.12
N GLY A 29 14.95 44.64 4.77
CA GLY A 29 14.89 45.34 3.49
C GLY A 29 14.14 44.61 2.38
N ALA A 30 13.39 43.53 2.67
CA ALA A 30 12.51 42.93 1.67
C ALA A 30 11.46 43.96 1.18
N ILE A 31 11.19 43.96 -0.12
CA ILE A 31 10.32 44.93 -0.82
C ILE A 31 8.98 44.29 -1.16
N GLY A 32 8.98 43.16 -1.88
CA GLY A 32 7.76 42.39 -2.16
C GLY A 32 6.74 43.06 -3.09
N ASP A 33 7.17 43.90 -4.02
CA ASP A 33 6.30 44.64 -4.95
C ASP A 33 6.10 43.96 -6.31
N GLY A 34 6.69 42.78 -6.51
CA GLY A 34 6.61 42.00 -7.75
C GLY A 34 7.67 42.36 -8.79
N VAL A 35 8.63 43.20 -8.44
CA VAL A 35 9.77 43.57 -9.30
C VAL A 35 11.05 42.94 -8.75
N LEU A 36 11.96 42.52 -9.64
CA LEU A 36 13.28 42.04 -9.24
C LEU A 36 14.17 43.25 -8.91
N HIS A 37 14.47 43.43 -7.62
CA HIS A 37 15.40 44.45 -7.13
C HIS A 37 16.78 43.82 -6.81
N PRO A 38 17.82 44.00 -7.63
CA PRO A 38 19.16 43.51 -7.33
C PRO A 38 19.85 44.36 -6.25
N LEU A 39 20.74 43.73 -5.46
CA LEU A 39 21.57 44.41 -4.46
C LEU A 39 22.34 45.61 -5.00
N SER A 40 22.68 45.64 -6.30
CA SER A 40 23.32 46.78 -6.97
C SER A 40 22.53 48.10 -6.89
N GLU A 41 21.23 48.05 -6.65
CA GLU A 41 20.43 49.27 -6.44
C GLU A 41 20.76 49.98 -5.12
N LYS A 42 21.28 49.24 -4.13
CA LYS A 42 21.60 49.76 -2.79
C LYS A 42 23.09 49.79 -2.49
N TYR A 43 23.87 48.85 -3.03
CA TYR A 43 25.29 48.70 -2.72
C TYR A 43 26.15 48.84 -3.96
N SER A 44 27.24 49.60 -3.85
CA SER A 44 28.18 49.85 -4.95
C SER A 44 29.17 48.71 -5.22
N ASN A 45 29.36 47.80 -4.26
CA ASN A 45 30.24 46.65 -4.38
C ASN A 45 29.79 45.50 -3.47
N LEU A 46 30.21 44.28 -3.79
CA LEU A 46 29.80 43.07 -3.06
C LEU A 46 30.23 43.10 -1.58
N ALA A 47 31.40 43.63 -1.26
CA ALA A 47 31.88 43.67 0.13
C ALA A 47 30.98 44.55 1.02
N ALA A 48 30.50 45.69 0.49
CA ALA A 48 29.52 46.52 1.18
C ALA A 48 28.18 45.80 1.36
N ALA A 49 27.70 45.08 0.34
CA ALA A 49 26.49 44.28 0.47
C ALA A 49 26.64 43.14 1.49
N GLN A 50 27.82 42.53 1.58
CA GLN A 50 28.12 41.43 2.50
C GLN A 50 28.22 41.85 3.98
N ILE A 51 28.38 43.14 4.27
CA ILE A 51 28.24 43.66 5.65
C ILE A 51 26.81 43.45 6.15
N ASP A 52 25.82 43.75 5.30
CA ASP A 52 24.40 43.62 5.65
C ASP A 52 23.87 42.21 5.38
N TYR A 53 24.35 41.55 4.32
CA TYR A 53 23.94 40.22 3.88
C TYR A 53 25.17 39.33 3.65
N PRO A 54 25.76 38.74 4.71
CA PRO A 54 26.98 37.94 4.60
C PRO A 54 26.91 36.77 3.61
N GLN A 55 25.70 36.28 3.32
CA GLN A 55 25.44 35.20 2.37
C GLN A 55 25.39 35.64 0.89
N ALA A 56 25.38 36.95 0.60
CA ALA A 56 25.33 37.45 -0.76
C ALA A 56 26.62 37.04 -1.51
N THR A 57 26.47 36.60 -2.76
CA THR A 57 27.61 36.21 -3.62
C THR A 57 27.68 37.02 -4.91
N SER A 58 26.68 37.85 -5.20
CA SER A 58 26.65 38.74 -6.36
C SER A 58 25.82 39.98 -6.04
N LEU A 59 26.15 41.12 -6.66
CA LEU A 59 25.28 42.31 -6.63
C LEU A 59 23.99 42.13 -7.43
N THR A 60 23.89 41.09 -8.26
CA THR A 60 22.66 40.71 -8.95
C THR A 60 21.72 39.89 -8.08
N ASP A 61 22.14 39.49 -6.88
CA ASP A 61 21.26 38.79 -5.94
C ASP A 61 20.07 39.69 -5.59
N SER A 62 18.87 39.11 -5.52
CA SER A 62 17.66 39.85 -5.15
C SER A 62 17.75 40.35 -3.71
N ILE A 63 17.34 41.60 -3.48
CA ILE A 63 17.16 42.18 -2.15
C ILE A 63 16.16 41.36 -1.33
N ASP A 64 15.04 40.93 -1.93
CA ASP A 64 14.06 40.07 -1.27
C ASP A 64 14.71 38.75 -0.82
N TRP A 65 15.44 38.09 -1.71
CA TRP A 65 16.14 36.85 -1.35
C TRP A 65 17.15 37.09 -0.22
N ALA A 66 17.95 38.16 -0.30
CA ALA A 66 18.96 38.47 0.70
C ALA A 66 18.32 38.72 2.09
N ALA A 67 17.20 39.44 2.13
CA ALA A 67 16.44 39.69 3.35
C ALA A 67 15.85 38.39 3.94
N PHE A 68 15.16 37.58 3.12
CA PHE A 68 14.60 36.30 3.55
C PHE A 68 15.67 35.33 4.02
N GLN A 69 16.76 35.18 3.27
CA GLN A 69 17.82 34.23 3.62
C GLN A 69 18.52 34.64 4.91
N LYS A 70 18.71 35.95 5.16
CA LYS A 70 19.25 36.45 6.43
C LYS A 70 18.33 36.10 7.59
N ALA A 71 17.02 36.34 7.46
CA ALA A 71 16.03 36.00 8.48
C ALA A 71 16.01 34.48 8.75
N PHE A 72 15.96 33.67 7.70
CA PHE A 72 15.86 32.21 7.79
C PHE A 72 17.09 31.55 8.43
N LYS A 73 18.25 32.21 8.41
CA LYS A 73 19.49 31.70 9.05
C LYS A 73 19.65 32.15 10.49
N ASN A 74 19.23 33.36 10.82
CA ASN A 74 19.65 34.03 12.06
C ASN A 74 18.53 34.19 13.09
N ASP A 75 17.27 34.15 12.68
CA ASP A 75 16.14 34.48 13.56
C ASP A 75 15.27 33.28 13.89
N VAL A 76 14.62 33.36 15.07
CA VAL A 76 13.80 32.28 15.64
C VAL A 76 12.39 32.32 15.07
N ASN A 77 11.74 33.49 15.07
CA ASN A 77 10.42 33.67 14.48
C ASN A 77 10.48 34.78 13.43
N VAL A 78 10.10 34.42 12.20
CA VAL A 78 10.14 35.30 11.04
C VAL A 78 8.72 35.52 10.53
N TYR A 79 8.42 36.75 10.20
CA TYR A 79 7.15 37.16 9.62
C TYR A 79 7.36 37.83 8.26
N ALA A 80 6.45 37.60 7.32
CA ALA A 80 6.44 38.31 6.05
C ALA A 80 5.05 38.88 5.76
N ASN A 81 5.03 40.12 5.28
CA ASN A 81 3.82 40.82 4.89
C ASN A 81 3.18 40.21 3.63
N HIS A 82 2.00 40.70 3.27
CA HIS A 82 1.45 40.52 1.93
C HIS A 82 2.45 41.07 0.92
N GLY A 83 2.73 40.32 -0.15
CA GLY A 83 3.62 40.77 -1.21
C GLY A 83 3.91 39.71 -2.26
N LEU A 84 4.53 40.18 -3.35
CA LEU A 84 5.12 39.39 -4.41
C LEU A 84 6.65 39.51 -4.30
N PHE A 85 7.27 38.61 -3.54
CA PHE A 85 8.70 38.64 -3.32
C PHE A 85 9.40 37.87 -4.44
N ILE A 86 10.33 38.52 -5.15
CA ILE A 86 11.04 37.92 -6.29
C ILE A 86 12.41 37.41 -5.84
N LEU A 87 12.61 36.09 -5.83
CA LEU A 87 13.83 35.45 -5.34
C LEU A 87 14.58 34.78 -6.49
N ASN A 88 15.84 35.15 -6.69
CA ASN A 88 16.69 34.56 -7.75
C ASN A 88 17.70 33.53 -7.25
N LYS A 89 17.51 33.08 -6.01
CA LYS A 89 18.31 32.06 -5.35
C LYS A 89 17.45 31.22 -4.41
N PRO A 90 17.87 29.99 -4.12
CA PRO A 90 17.16 29.13 -3.19
C PRO A 90 17.19 29.70 -1.77
N LEU A 91 16.15 29.43 -0.99
CA LEU A 91 16.14 29.64 0.46
C LEU A 91 16.53 28.35 1.17
N VAL A 92 17.45 28.49 2.11
CA VAL A 92 17.83 27.41 3.03
C VAL A 92 17.35 27.78 4.43
N VAL A 93 16.37 27.03 4.93
CA VAL A 93 15.86 27.15 6.30
C VAL A 93 16.95 26.73 7.27
N GLY A 94 17.43 27.68 8.08
CA GLY A 94 18.48 27.46 9.05
C GLY A 94 17.99 26.74 10.30
N LYS A 95 18.93 26.12 11.03
CA LYS A 95 18.65 25.41 12.30
C LYS A 95 18.04 26.29 13.41
N GLN A 96 18.24 27.62 13.32
CA GLN A 96 17.74 28.58 14.31
C GLN A 96 16.25 28.89 14.14
N LEU A 97 15.75 28.83 12.90
CA LEU A 97 14.35 29.12 12.61
C LEU A 97 13.46 28.12 13.36
N ARG A 98 12.45 28.62 14.05
CA ARG A 98 11.37 27.83 14.66
C ARG A 98 10.07 28.04 13.92
N ARG A 99 9.81 29.27 13.48
CA ARG A 99 8.55 29.60 12.83
C ARG A 99 8.73 30.66 11.76
N PHE A 100 8.21 30.40 10.56
CA PHE A 100 7.96 31.40 9.54
C PHE A 100 6.46 31.54 9.33
N ILE A 101 5.96 32.77 9.33
CA ILE A 101 4.54 33.09 9.19
C ILE A 101 4.37 34.12 8.07
N GLY A 102 3.66 33.76 7.00
CA GLY A 102 3.14 34.74 6.05
C GLY A 102 1.71 35.19 6.36
N THR A 103 1.12 35.95 5.45
CA THR A 103 -0.24 36.50 5.57
C THR A 103 -1.32 35.62 4.92
N GLY A 104 -0.95 34.44 4.41
CA GLY A 104 -1.82 33.50 3.72
C GLY A 104 -1.54 33.42 2.22
N HIS A 105 -2.49 32.90 1.47
CA HIS A 105 -2.44 32.82 0.02
C HIS A 105 -3.85 32.99 -0.58
N GLY A 106 -3.91 33.52 -1.80
CA GLY A 106 -5.15 33.64 -2.56
C GLY A 106 -5.67 32.33 -3.17
N ALA A 107 -6.62 32.45 -4.09
CA ALA A 107 -7.22 31.34 -4.82
C ALA A 107 -6.27 30.77 -5.89
N TRP A 108 -6.15 29.44 -5.92
CA TRP A 108 -5.43 28.72 -6.97
C TRP A 108 -6.12 27.39 -7.28
N ASP A 109 -6.88 27.36 -8.37
CA ASP A 109 -7.58 26.15 -8.82
C ASP A 109 -6.87 25.52 -10.01
N THR A 110 -6.41 24.28 -9.90
CA THR A 110 -5.69 23.60 -10.98
C THR A 110 -6.62 22.85 -11.94
N ILE A 111 -7.85 22.54 -11.52
CA ILE A 111 -8.77 21.66 -12.26
C ILE A 111 -9.58 22.48 -13.25
N PHE A 112 -10.16 23.57 -12.76
CA PHE A 112 -10.94 24.49 -13.59
C PHE A 112 -10.03 25.56 -14.15
N HIS A 113 -9.36 25.22 -15.26
CA HIS A 113 -8.38 26.07 -15.94
C HIS A 113 -8.91 27.47 -16.30
N ASN A 114 -10.22 27.66 -16.44
CA ASN A 114 -10.84 28.97 -16.69
C ASN A 114 -10.88 29.90 -15.48
N ARG A 115 -10.67 29.41 -14.24
CA ARG A 115 -10.67 30.25 -13.04
C ARG A 115 -9.34 31.02 -12.93
N LYS A 116 -9.46 32.33 -12.74
CA LYS A 116 -8.33 33.25 -12.51
C LYS A 116 -7.65 32.94 -11.19
N LYS A 117 -6.32 33.09 -11.15
CA LYS A 117 -5.55 33.01 -9.90
C LYS A 117 -5.63 34.36 -9.18
N THR A 118 -5.68 34.34 -7.86
CA THR A 118 -5.49 35.56 -7.06
C THR A 118 -4.17 35.48 -6.32
N TRP A 119 -3.54 36.63 -6.15
CA TRP A 119 -2.18 36.76 -5.65
C TRP A 119 -2.15 37.39 -4.26
N ASP A 120 -3.23 37.21 -3.49
CA ASP A 120 -3.31 37.68 -2.11
C ASP A 120 -2.31 36.94 -1.21
N GLY A 121 -1.87 37.63 -0.16
CA GLY A 121 -1.04 37.06 0.89
C GLY A 121 0.46 37.11 0.56
N THR A 122 1.21 36.18 1.12
CA THR A 122 2.68 36.15 1.01
C THR A 122 3.09 35.17 -0.09
N ASN A 123 3.54 35.71 -1.23
CA ASN A 123 3.94 34.92 -2.39
C ASN A 123 5.46 35.02 -2.58
N LEU A 124 6.16 33.88 -2.50
CA LEU A 124 7.57 33.77 -2.83
C LEU A 124 7.70 33.23 -4.25
N ILE A 125 8.17 34.07 -5.16
CA ILE A 125 8.25 33.78 -6.58
C ILE A 125 9.71 33.58 -6.94
N PHE A 126 10.07 32.39 -7.42
CA PHE A 126 11.46 32.05 -7.71
C PHE A 126 11.74 32.19 -9.20
N THR A 127 12.80 32.91 -9.58
CA THR A 127 13.31 32.88 -10.96
C THR A 127 14.14 31.62 -11.19
N ASP A 128 14.77 31.48 -12.36
CA ASP A 128 15.67 30.36 -12.65
C ASP A 128 16.67 30.14 -11.52
N LEU A 129 16.81 28.88 -11.10
CA LEU A 129 17.67 28.48 -9.98
C LEU A 129 18.77 27.53 -10.44
N ALA A 130 19.96 27.71 -9.88
CA ALA A 130 21.05 26.76 -10.06
C ALA A 130 20.70 25.39 -9.47
N LYS A 131 21.12 24.32 -10.15
CA LYS A 131 20.90 22.92 -9.73
C LYS A 131 21.96 22.48 -8.72
N LEU A 132 21.80 22.92 -7.47
CA LEU A 132 22.80 22.77 -6.40
C LEU A 132 22.69 21.45 -5.60
N ASN A 133 21.61 20.68 -5.78
CA ASN A 133 21.34 19.50 -4.96
C ASN A 133 21.57 18.21 -5.75
N THR A 134 21.98 17.15 -5.06
CA THR A 134 22.05 15.78 -5.61
C THR A 134 21.65 14.78 -4.53
N ILE A 135 21.07 13.65 -4.94
CA ILE A 135 20.77 12.53 -4.04
C ILE A 135 21.18 11.24 -4.73
N LYS A 136 21.84 10.35 -3.99
CA LYS A 136 22.30 9.04 -4.47
C LYS A 136 21.42 7.93 -3.92
N GLY A 137 21.26 6.83 -4.67
CA GLY A 137 20.57 5.62 -4.19
C GLY A 137 19.04 5.69 -4.21
N ILE A 138 18.49 6.63 -4.98
CA ILE A 138 17.05 6.75 -5.27
C ILE A 138 16.89 6.79 -6.80
N THR A 139 16.50 5.66 -7.38
CA THR A 139 16.41 5.42 -8.83
C THR A 139 14.96 5.20 -9.26
N SER A 140 14.72 4.97 -10.55
CA SER A 140 13.37 4.64 -11.02
C SER A 140 12.91 3.24 -10.61
N GLN A 141 13.80 2.40 -10.07
CA GLN A 141 13.53 1.00 -9.73
C GLN A 141 12.88 0.20 -10.89
N ASN A 142 13.19 0.53 -12.14
CA ASN A 142 12.50 0.07 -13.34
C ASN A 142 12.50 -1.46 -13.57
N LYS A 143 13.41 -2.25 -13.00
CA LYS A 143 13.41 -3.73 -13.10
C LYS A 143 12.86 -4.38 -11.83
N PHE A 144 12.60 -3.57 -10.81
CA PHE A 144 12.24 -4.02 -9.47
C PHE A 144 10.76 -3.82 -9.17
N GLY A 145 10.08 -2.93 -9.89
CA GLY A 145 8.69 -2.58 -9.63
C GLY A 145 8.32 -1.12 -9.91
N GLY A 146 9.32 -0.26 -10.17
CA GLY A 146 9.10 1.18 -10.36
C GLY A 146 8.85 1.61 -11.80
N SER A 147 8.84 0.68 -12.76
CA SER A 147 8.39 0.89 -14.14
C SER A 147 7.28 -0.10 -14.44
N ARG A 148 6.07 0.39 -14.71
CA ARG A 148 4.90 -0.46 -14.92
C ARG A 148 4.16 -0.08 -16.20
N PRO A 149 4.01 -0.99 -17.18
CA PRO A 149 3.15 -0.76 -18.33
C PRO A 149 1.69 -0.71 -17.90
N ASP A 150 0.89 0.10 -18.58
CA ASP A 150 -0.56 0.14 -18.39
C ASP A 150 -1.22 -1.18 -18.81
N ASN A 151 -2.26 -1.59 -18.08
CA ASN A 151 -2.98 -2.84 -18.37
C ASN A 151 -3.80 -2.75 -19.68
N ASP A 152 -4.33 -1.57 -20.01
CA ASP A 152 -5.19 -1.35 -21.18
C ASP A 152 -4.37 -0.95 -22.41
N ASP A 153 -3.23 -0.28 -22.21
CA ASP A 153 -2.32 0.15 -23.27
C ASP A 153 -0.84 -0.03 -22.86
N PRO A 154 -0.24 -1.21 -23.11
CA PRO A 154 1.12 -1.52 -22.68
C PRO A 154 2.21 -0.59 -23.24
N THR A 155 1.90 0.26 -24.23
CA THR A 155 2.82 1.28 -24.74
C THR A 155 2.97 2.47 -23.77
N LYS A 156 2.01 2.67 -22.87
CA LYS A 156 2.09 3.64 -21.79
C LYS A 156 2.80 3.01 -20.60
N ILE A 157 3.99 3.53 -20.29
CA ILE A 157 4.80 3.07 -19.17
C ILE A 157 4.82 4.15 -18.09
N TYR A 158 4.53 3.75 -16.86
CA TYR A 158 4.59 4.59 -15.68
C TYR A 158 5.89 4.34 -14.94
N ASN A 159 6.75 5.36 -14.86
CA ASN A 159 8.04 5.28 -14.19
C ASN A 159 8.06 6.14 -12.93
N LEU A 160 8.63 5.60 -11.84
CA LEU A 160 9.03 6.41 -10.70
C LEU A 160 10.11 7.42 -11.10
N THR A 161 10.14 8.54 -10.40
CA THR A 161 11.16 9.57 -10.57
C THR A 161 12.54 9.02 -10.24
N SER A 162 13.59 9.47 -10.91
CA SER A 162 14.97 9.03 -10.62
C SER A 162 15.86 10.22 -10.36
N PHE A 163 16.62 10.16 -9.26
CA PHE A 163 17.64 11.15 -8.92
C PHE A 163 19.02 10.77 -9.46
N MET A 164 19.10 9.76 -10.32
CA MET A 164 20.34 9.23 -10.90
C MET A 164 20.31 9.31 -12.43
N GLN A 165 21.47 9.51 -13.06
CA GLN A 165 21.61 9.51 -14.52
C GLN A 165 21.38 8.11 -15.10
N LYS A 166 20.73 8.02 -16.27
CA LYS A 166 20.47 6.78 -17.01
C LYS A 166 21.56 6.55 -18.06
N ASP A 167 22.81 6.46 -17.64
CA ASP A 167 23.96 6.37 -18.55
C ASP A 167 25.05 5.37 -18.09
N GLY A 168 24.85 4.69 -16.96
CA GLY A 168 25.81 3.75 -16.41
C GLY A 168 27.10 4.38 -15.89
N THR A 169 27.15 5.72 -15.80
CA THR A 169 28.30 6.46 -15.26
C THR A 169 28.31 6.56 -13.74
N ASN A 170 27.26 6.04 -13.09
CA ASN A 170 27.02 6.10 -11.65
C ASN A 170 26.92 7.55 -11.10
N THR A 171 26.37 8.48 -11.88
CA THR A 171 26.31 9.91 -11.50
C THR A 171 24.91 10.31 -11.01
N ALA A 172 24.84 11.08 -9.91
CA ALA A 172 23.57 11.65 -9.44
C ALA A 172 23.13 12.83 -10.32
N LYS A 173 21.83 12.99 -10.55
CA LYS A 173 21.26 14.12 -11.29
C LYS A 173 21.28 15.37 -10.40
N PRO A 174 21.91 16.47 -10.85
CA PRO A 174 21.77 17.75 -10.17
C PRO A 174 20.34 18.28 -10.35
N PHE A 175 19.76 18.85 -9.29
CA PHE A 175 18.46 19.50 -9.33
C PHE A 175 18.42 20.78 -8.49
N SER A 176 17.53 21.70 -8.84
CA SER A 176 17.25 22.91 -8.07
C SER A 176 16.12 22.70 -7.06
N ALA A 177 16.16 23.42 -5.95
CA ALA A 177 15.09 23.42 -4.95
C ALA A 177 14.85 24.84 -4.45
N ALA A 178 13.61 25.33 -4.50
CA ALA A 178 13.30 26.70 -4.07
C ALA A 178 13.47 26.89 -2.57
N ILE A 179 12.97 25.95 -1.76
CA ILE A 179 13.21 25.88 -0.32
C ILE A 179 13.84 24.53 0.04
N SER A 180 14.90 24.57 0.83
CA SER A 180 15.52 23.40 1.45
C SER A 180 15.76 23.63 2.94
N PHE A 181 16.05 22.57 3.68
CA PHE A 181 16.32 22.63 5.11
C PHE A 181 17.79 22.30 5.37
N GLU A 182 18.42 23.06 6.25
CA GLU A 182 19.75 22.67 6.73
C GLU A 182 19.69 21.30 7.42
N TRP A 183 20.61 20.44 7.02
CA TRP A 183 20.79 19.16 7.67
C TRP A 183 21.08 19.32 9.17
N ALA A 184 20.36 18.60 10.01
CA ALA A 184 20.69 18.49 11.42
C ALA A 184 20.82 17.02 11.86
N GLU A 185 21.96 16.71 12.48
CA GLU A 185 22.33 15.35 12.89
C GLU A 185 21.50 14.82 14.08
N ASN A 186 20.83 15.70 14.83
CA ASN A 186 20.09 15.35 16.04
C ASN A 186 18.57 15.55 15.87
N SER A 187 17.79 14.56 16.34
CA SER A 187 16.34 14.66 16.47
C SER A 187 15.96 15.80 17.42
N GLY A 188 15.24 16.81 16.94
CA GLY A 188 14.73 17.94 17.74
C GLY A 188 15.14 19.34 17.26
N THR A 189 16.20 19.47 16.46
CA THR A 189 16.56 20.76 15.84
C THR A 189 15.71 21.12 14.62
N ASN A 190 14.93 20.17 14.10
CA ASN A 190 14.15 20.27 12.85
C ASN A 190 12.64 20.53 13.04
N ALA A 191 12.20 20.84 14.26
CA ALA A 191 10.82 21.20 14.59
C ALA A 191 10.46 22.63 14.11
N GLN A 192 10.78 22.93 12.85
CA GLN A 192 10.44 24.18 12.19
C GLN A 192 9.00 24.13 11.67
N ILE A 193 8.33 25.27 11.75
CA ILE A 193 6.99 25.49 11.19
C ILE A 193 7.10 26.54 10.11
N LEU A 194 6.68 26.22 8.88
CA LEU A 194 6.46 27.22 7.84
C LEU A 194 4.95 27.31 7.59
N GLU A 195 4.35 28.50 7.64
CA GLU A 195 2.90 28.62 7.47
C GLU A 195 2.43 29.88 6.75
N SER A 196 1.25 29.78 6.14
CA SER A 196 0.52 30.91 5.55
C SER A 196 1.27 31.59 4.40
N PHE A 197 1.73 30.81 3.41
CA PHE A 197 2.48 31.32 2.26
C PHE A 197 2.21 30.54 0.97
N ARG A 198 2.59 31.13 -0.16
CA ARG A 198 2.64 30.48 -1.48
C ARG A 198 4.07 30.47 -2.03
N LEU A 199 4.48 29.36 -2.64
CA LEU A 199 5.65 29.27 -3.52
C LEU A 199 5.21 29.04 -4.96
N VAL A 200 5.83 29.75 -5.90
CA VAL A 200 5.57 29.61 -7.34
C VAL A 200 6.86 29.84 -8.15
N PRO A 201 7.15 29.06 -9.20
CA PRO A 201 8.14 29.45 -10.20
C PRO A 201 7.68 30.69 -10.96
N ALA A 202 8.59 31.60 -11.28
CA ALA A 202 8.28 32.75 -12.13
C ALA A 202 7.80 32.28 -13.51
N ASN A 203 6.76 32.91 -14.07
CA ASN A 203 6.27 32.61 -15.40
C ASN A 203 5.71 33.87 -16.09
N GLY A 204 6.36 34.30 -17.16
CA GLY A 204 6.00 35.51 -17.92
C GLY A 204 6.82 36.75 -17.57
N GLU A 205 6.56 37.84 -18.30
CA GLU A 205 7.31 39.10 -18.22
C GLU A 205 7.32 39.75 -16.83
N ASN A 206 6.21 39.63 -16.08
CA ASN A 206 6.09 40.15 -14.71
C ASN A 206 6.12 39.00 -13.68
N PHE A 207 6.82 37.90 -14.00
CA PHE A 207 6.98 36.70 -13.18
C PHE A 207 5.69 35.92 -12.85
N ILE A 208 4.49 36.41 -13.19
CA ILE A 208 3.21 35.72 -12.89
C ILE A 208 2.21 35.68 -14.05
N SER A 209 2.44 36.46 -15.11
CA SER A 209 1.43 36.79 -16.12
C SER A 209 1.01 35.61 -17.01
N GLU A 210 1.81 34.55 -17.09
CA GLU A 210 1.51 33.38 -17.93
C GLU A 210 0.62 32.34 -17.24
N TYR A 211 0.47 32.36 -15.91
CA TYR A 211 -0.38 31.39 -15.20
C TYR A 211 -1.88 31.51 -15.52
N ASP A 212 -2.29 32.64 -16.09
CA ASP A 212 -3.66 32.87 -16.53
C ASP A 212 -3.87 32.70 -18.04
N LYS A 213 -2.83 32.33 -18.79
CA LYS A 213 -2.89 32.16 -20.25
C LYS A 213 -2.72 30.68 -20.65
N PRO A 214 -3.44 30.19 -21.67
CA PRO A 214 -3.29 28.83 -22.16
C PRO A 214 -2.08 28.72 -23.12
N THR A 215 -0.89 29.14 -22.68
CA THR A 215 0.37 28.99 -23.43
C THR A 215 1.04 27.65 -23.10
N ASP A 216 2.15 27.31 -23.76
CA ASP A 216 2.97 26.14 -23.42
C ASP A 216 4.09 26.49 -22.43
N SER A 217 4.09 27.72 -21.90
CA SER A 217 5.16 28.19 -21.02
C SER A 217 5.12 27.50 -19.67
N LEU A 218 6.22 26.80 -19.37
CA LEU A 218 6.43 26.17 -18.08
C LEU A 218 7.14 27.10 -17.07
N GLY A 219 7.44 28.34 -17.46
CA GLY A 219 8.12 29.32 -16.61
C GLY A 219 9.57 28.93 -16.29
N ALA A 220 10.07 29.43 -15.17
CA ALA A 220 11.42 29.24 -14.68
C ALA A 220 11.81 27.74 -14.60
N ASP A 221 13.08 27.45 -14.86
CA ASP A 221 13.64 26.10 -14.75
C ASP A 221 13.93 25.75 -13.28
N ILE A 222 12.88 25.32 -12.58
CA ILE A 222 12.97 24.91 -11.17
C ILE A 222 12.42 23.50 -10.99
N ASP A 223 13.25 22.63 -10.43
CA ASP A 223 12.92 21.22 -10.30
C ASP A 223 11.99 20.95 -9.10
N ILE A 224 12.29 21.50 -7.92
CA ILE A 224 11.55 21.21 -6.69
C ILE A 224 11.12 22.50 -5.98
N GLY A 225 9.87 22.57 -5.51
CA GLY A 225 9.39 23.65 -4.66
C GLY A 225 9.97 23.56 -3.25
N ILE A 226 9.49 22.60 -2.46
CA ILE A 226 10.02 22.33 -1.11
C ILE A 226 10.74 20.98 -1.11
N TYR A 227 12.04 21.02 -0.83
CA TYR A 227 12.89 19.85 -0.67
C TYR A 227 13.14 19.58 0.82
N ARG A 228 12.42 18.60 1.38
CA ARG A 228 12.61 18.11 2.74
C ARG A 228 13.50 16.87 2.71
N LEU A 229 14.76 17.04 3.07
CA LEU A 229 15.70 15.95 3.25
C LEU A 229 15.87 15.64 4.73
N ASN A 230 15.48 14.44 5.17
CA ASN A 230 15.68 13.97 6.56
C ASN A 230 15.22 14.96 7.63
N THR A 231 14.08 15.59 7.39
CA THR A 231 13.45 16.44 8.39
C THR A 231 12.69 15.58 9.39
N GLU A 232 12.64 16.05 10.65
CA GLU A 232 11.86 15.43 11.72
C GLU A 232 11.06 16.51 12.44
N TYR A 233 9.81 16.22 12.79
CA TYR A 233 8.89 17.17 13.43
C TYR A 233 8.63 18.46 12.64
N ASN A 234 9.03 18.51 11.37
CA ASN A 234 8.83 19.68 10.52
C ASN A 234 7.36 19.79 10.11
N GLN A 235 6.82 21.00 10.17
CA GLN A 235 5.43 21.28 9.89
C GLN A 235 5.31 22.35 8.80
N ILE A 236 4.43 22.09 7.82
CA ILE A 236 4.07 23.06 6.80
C ILE A 236 2.55 23.18 6.79
N ARG A 237 2.03 24.39 7.01
CA ARG A 237 0.59 24.62 7.25
C ARG A 237 0.03 25.75 6.41
N ASN A 238 -1.23 25.64 6.00
CA ASN A 238 -1.95 26.72 5.31
C ASN A 238 -1.13 27.29 4.14
N PHE A 239 -0.86 26.45 3.15
CA PHE A 239 0.20 26.74 2.19
C PHE A 239 -0.15 26.31 0.77
N GLN A 240 0.50 26.94 -0.21
CA GLN A 240 0.43 26.54 -1.61
C GLN A 240 1.84 26.38 -2.17
N VAL A 241 2.13 25.23 -2.79
CA VAL A 241 3.33 25.04 -3.62
C VAL A 241 2.84 24.65 -4.99
N VAL A 242 2.72 25.64 -5.86
CA VAL A 242 1.93 25.54 -7.08
C VAL A 242 2.68 26.09 -8.28
N GLY A 243 2.15 25.88 -9.49
CA GLY A 243 2.87 26.15 -10.73
C GLY A 243 3.59 24.92 -11.26
N TYR A 244 4.61 25.14 -12.08
CA TYR A 244 5.13 24.11 -12.99
C TYR A 244 6.54 23.61 -12.63
N TRP A 245 6.66 22.98 -11.45
CA TRP A 245 7.93 22.36 -11.02
C TRP A 245 8.30 21.15 -11.89
N ARG A 246 9.58 21.00 -12.25
CA ARG A 246 10.05 19.94 -13.18
C ARG A 246 10.10 18.54 -12.57
N ILE A 247 10.22 18.45 -11.25
CA ILE A 247 10.27 17.19 -10.50
C ILE A 247 9.09 17.11 -9.53
N ALA A 248 9.01 18.02 -8.55
CA ALA A 248 7.94 17.96 -7.56
C ALA A 248 7.59 19.31 -6.92
N ALA A 249 6.33 19.51 -6.54
CA ALA A 249 5.96 20.64 -5.69
C ALA A 249 6.58 20.46 -4.30
N VAL A 250 6.35 19.30 -3.67
CA VAL A 250 7.02 18.89 -2.44
C VAL A 250 7.71 17.56 -2.66
N ALA A 251 9.02 17.52 -2.41
CA ALA A 251 9.79 16.30 -2.31
C ALA A 251 10.15 16.05 -0.83
N ASP A 252 9.49 15.06 -0.22
CA ASP A 252 9.79 14.59 1.13
C ASP A 252 10.63 13.33 1.04
N VAL A 253 11.93 13.53 1.11
CA VAL A 253 12.93 12.54 0.77
C VAL A 253 13.73 12.18 2.00
N GLN A 254 13.90 10.88 2.24
CA GLN A 254 14.93 10.41 3.13
C GLN A 254 16.23 10.21 2.37
N THR A 255 17.39 10.46 2.99
CA THR A 255 18.69 10.18 2.39
C THR A 255 18.75 8.77 1.82
N GLY A 256 19.37 8.68 0.65
CA GLY A 256 19.86 7.42 0.14
C GLY A 256 21.24 7.09 0.73
N GLN A 257 22.18 6.68 -0.11
CA GLN A 257 23.52 6.28 0.34
C GLN A 257 24.33 7.47 0.90
N GLY A 258 24.99 7.27 2.05
CA GLY A 258 26.12 8.11 2.52
C GLY A 258 25.91 8.84 3.84
N VAL A 259 24.71 9.35 4.16
CA VAL A 259 24.48 10.14 5.38
C VAL A 259 23.30 9.60 6.18
N ALA A 260 23.53 9.40 7.48
CA ALA A 260 22.59 8.87 8.45
C ALA A 260 21.53 9.90 8.85
N GLY A 261 20.25 9.72 8.49
CA GLY A 261 19.20 10.61 9.01
C GLY A 261 17.81 9.99 9.06
N ARG A 262 16.91 10.71 9.71
CA ARG A 262 15.56 10.26 10.04
C ARG A 262 14.53 11.14 9.37
N GLY A 263 13.44 10.54 8.88
CA GLY A 263 12.31 11.24 8.29
C GLY A 263 11.05 10.97 9.10
N GLU A 264 10.92 11.52 10.30
CA GLU A 264 9.86 11.12 11.23
C GLU A 264 8.95 12.26 11.69
N ARG A 265 7.65 11.94 11.84
CA ARG A 265 6.65 12.81 12.51
C ARG A 265 6.48 14.18 11.89
N ASN A 266 6.77 14.31 10.59
CA ASN A 266 6.51 15.54 9.87
C ASN A 266 5.00 15.72 9.62
N THR A 267 4.57 16.95 9.35
CA THR A 267 3.16 17.22 9.03
C THR A 267 3.02 18.24 7.91
N LEU A 268 2.24 17.91 6.89
CA LEU A 268 1.74 18.88 5.91
C LEU A 268 0.23 19.01 6.10
N GLU A 269 -0.25 20.22 6.27
CA GLU A 269 -1.63 20.48 6.67
C GLU A 269 -2.24 21.64 5.89
N ASN A 270 -3.46 21.47 5.40
CA ASN A 270 -4.26 22.50 4.73
C ASN A 270 -3.48 23.16 3.57
N GLY A 271 -3.23 22.41 2.50
CA GLY A 271 -2.42 22.93 1.41
C GLY A 271 -2.74 22.38 0.03
N THR A 272 -2.29 23.12 -0.99
CA THR A 272 -2.41 22.75 -2.40
C THR A 272 -1.03 22.56 -3.03
N LEU A 273 -0.84 21.42 -3.68
CA LEU A 273 0.41 21.03 -4.34
C LEU A 273 0.16 20.80 -5.83
N GLN A 274 0.97 21.39 -6.69
CA GLN A 274 0.91 21.20 -8.14
C GLN A 274 2.32 21.20 -8.71
N GLY A 275 2.68 20.23 -9.53
CA GLY A 275 3.98 20.11 -10.21
C GLY A 275 4.02 18.85 -11.10
N PHE A 276 5.17 18.53 -11.73
CA PHE A 276 5.32 17.25 -12.44
C PHE A 276 4.89 16.06 -11.55
N CYS A 277 5.33 16.09 -10.29
CA CYS A 277 4.70 15.40 -9.18
C CYS A 277 4.20 16.41 -8.15
N GLY A 278 2.96 16.30 -7.67
CA GLY A 278 2.48 17.19 -6.60
C GLY A 278 3.20 16.90 -5.28
N LEU A 279 3.11 15.66 -4.82
CA LEU A 279 3.77 15.14 -3.63
C LEU A 279 4.64 13.94 -3.99
N LEU A 280 5.94 14.07 -3.78
CA LEU A 280 6.92 13.01 -4.02
C LEU A 280 7.53 12.56 -2.69
N GLU A 281 7.37 11.29 -2.35
CA GLU A 281 7.85 10.70 -1.12
C GLU A 281 8.83 9.58 -1.43
N ARG A 282 10.11 9.83 -1.17
CA ARG A 282 11.16 8.90 -1.57
C ARG A 282 12.07 8.54 -0.41
N ALA A 283 12.55 7.31 -0.39
CA ALA A 283 13.59 6.85 0.51
C ALA A 283 14.54 5.92 -0.25
N SER A 284 15.56 5.41 0.43
CA SER A 284 16.52 4.45 -0.14
C SER A 284 15.81 3.29 -0.84
N ASP A 285 16.26 2.95 -2.04
CA ASP A 285 15.72 1.80 -2.77
C ASP A 285 16.11 0.46 -2.12
N LEU A 286 15.30 -0.57 -2.33
CA LEU A 286 15.62 -1.97 -2.02
C LEU A 286 16.02 -2.76 -3.26
N GLN A 287 16.86 -3.77 -3.08
CA GLN A 287 17.35 -4.62 -4.17
C GLN A 287 17.43 -6.07 -3.74
N PRO A 288 17.09 -7.03 -4.62
CA PRO A 288 17.20 -8.43 -4.30
C PRO A 288 18.64 -8.90 -4.44
N ILE A 289 19.03 -9.80 -3.54
CA ILE A 289 20.30 -10.52 -3.63
C ILE A 289 20.08 -11.76 -4.50
N THR A 290 20.84 -11.89 -5.58
CA THR A 290 20.68 -12.96 -6.58
C THR A 290 21.71 -14.07 -6.46
N ALA A 291 22.88 -13.79 -5.87
CA ALA A 291 23.90 -14.78 -5.57
C ALA A 291 24.75 -14.35 -4.36
N TYR A 292 25.43 -15.31 -3.72
CA TYR A 292 26.38 -15.04 -2.63
C TYR A 292 27.43 -16.14 -2.50
N THR A 293 28.53 -15.80 -1.82
CA THR A 293 29.53 -16.72 -1.28
C THR A 293 29.76 -16.36 0.20
N SER A 294 30.71 -17.00 0.89
CA SER A 294 31.07 -16.61 2.25
C SER A 294 31.61 -15.18 2.35
N ASN A 295 32.17 -14.62 1.27
CA ASN A 295 32.84 -13.30 1.27
C ASN A 295 32.35 -12.33 0.18
N SER A 296 31.23 -12.64 -0.48
CA SER A 296 30.66 -11.80 -1.54
C SER A 296 29.15 -11.97 -1.68
N PHE A 297 28.49 -10.96 -2.24
CA PHE A 297 27.10 -11.06 -2.68
C PHE A 297 26.88 -10.28 -3.96
N THR A 298 25.88 -10.69 -4.75
CA THR A 298 25.57 -10.13 -6.06
C THR A 298 24.14 -9.63 -6.09
N ILE A 299 23.94 -8.51 -6.77
CA ILE A 299 22.64 -7.92 -7.07
C ILE A 299 22.54 -7.62 -8.58
N PRO A 300 21.34 -7.35 -9.11
CA PRO A 300 21.17 -6.88 -10.48
C PRO A 300 21.79 -5.49 -10.70
N TYR A 301 22.39 -5.30 -11.87
CA TYR A 301 22.91 -4.00 -12.32
C TYR A 301 21.82 -3.15 -12.97
N PHE A 302 22.02 -1.84 -12.82
CA PHE A 302 21.23 -0.80 -13.44
C PHE A 302 22.08 0.37 -13.90
N ASP A 303 21.68 1.01 -14.99
CA ASP A 303 22.29 2.22 -15.53
C ASP A 303 22.14 3.45 -14.61
N GLU A 304 21.19 3.40 -13.67
CA GLU A 304 20.94 4.43 -12.65
C GLU A 304 21.65 4.19 -11.32
N TRP A 305 22.50 3.17 -11.21
CA TRP A 305 23.00 2.71 -9.91
C TRP A 305 24.33 3.35 -9.50
N TYR A 306 24.52 3.56 -8.20
CA TYR A 306 25.78 4.05 -7.64
C TYR A 306 26.10 3.34 -6.33
N PHE A 307 27.37 2.98 -6.15
CA PHE A 307 27.91 2.53 -4.89
C PHE A 307 29.34 3.02 -4.69
N ASN A 308 29.69 3.25 -3.42
CA ASN A 308 31.08 3.44 -3.06
C ASN A 308 31.85 2.10 -3.18
N PRO A 309 33.10 2.11 -3.68
CA PRO A 309 33.93 0.90 -3.77
C PRO A 309 34.07 0.13 -2.46
N THR A 310 33.99 0.84 -1.33
CA THR A 310 33.92 0.29 0.02
C THR A 310 32.67 0.78 0.73
N GLY A 311 32.07 -0.02 1.60
CA GLY A 311 30.92 0.43 2.38
C GLY A 311 30.33 -0.66 3.27
N SER A 312 29.16 -0.38 3.85
CA SER A 312 28.47 -1.24 4.81
C SER A 312 26.98 -1.38 4.52
N CYS A 313 26.43 -2.56 4.74
CA CYS A 313 25.02 -2.87 4.51
C CYS A 313 24.45 -3.82 5.58
N GLN A 314 23.13 -3.99 5.57
CA GLN A 314 22.49 -5.17 6.13
C GLN A 314 21.95 -6.01 4.99
N LEU A 315 22.04 -7.33 5.16
CA LEU A 315 21.59 -8.32 4.19
C LEU A 315 20.28 -8.94 4.70
N GLY A 316 19.15 -8.35 4.32
CA GLY A 316 17.81 -8.80 4.70
C GLY A 316 17.52 -8.68 6.20
N VAL A 317 17.32 -9.84 6.85
CA VAL A 317 17.01 -9.98 8.29
C VAL A 317 18.21 -10.44 9.11
N LEU A 318 19.39 -10.58 8.48
CA LEU A 318 20.60 -10.94 9.21
C LEU A 318 20.96 -9.84 10.21
N SER A 319 21.40 -10.27 11.40
CA SER A 319 21.85 -9.37 12.45
C SER A 319 23.24 -8.82 12.15
N GLY A 320 23.48 -7.56 12.47
CA GLY A 320 24.77 -6.90 12.29
C GLY A 320 24.97 -6.28 10.90
N TYR A 321 26.15 -5.72 10.69
CA TYR A 321 26.54 -5.04 9.46
C TYR A 321 27.56 -5.87 8.69
N TYR A 322 27.41 -5.88 7.36
CA TYR A 322 28.32 -6.50 6.41
C TYR A 322 29.05 -5.41 5.64
N ASN A 323 30.37 -5.36 5.80
CA ASN A 323 31.23 -4.40 5.13
C ASN A 323 31.85 -5.04 3.89
N TRP A 324 31.87 -4.34 2.76
CA TRP A 324 32.60 -4.75 1.56
C TRP A 324 33.79 -3.83 1.33
N THR A 325 34.83 -4.37 0.71
CA THR A 325 36.05 -3.63 0.34
C THR A 325 36.21 -3.47 -1.16
N GLY A 326 35.34 -4.10 -1.96
CA GLY A 326 35.37 -3.99 -3.41
C GLY A 326 34.01 -4.19 -4.05
N ILE A 327 33.89 -3.69 -5.28
CA ILE A 327 32.73 -3.87 -6.13
C ILE A 327 33.21 -4.20 -7.55
N ASN A 328 32.65 -5.24 -8.13
CA ASN A 328 32.82 -5.60 -9.53
C ASN A 328 31.50 -5.41 -10.27
N VAL A 329 31.47 -4.46 -11.20
CA VAL A 329 30.30 -4.21 -12.06
C VAL A 329 30.51 -4.97 -13.37
N ASN A 330 29.58 -5.86 -13.71
CA ASN A 330 29.55 -6.56 -14.99
C ASN A 330 28.28 -6.15 -15.75
N GLN A 331 28.41 -5.09 -16.55
CA GLN A 331 27.29 -4.53 -17.31
C GLN A 331 26.74 -5.52 -18.36
N SER A 332 27.63 -6.29 -19.00
CA SER A 332 27.28 -7.28 -20.03
C SER A 332 26.36 -8.38 -19.48
N VAL A 333 26.62 -8.81 -18.25
CA VAL A 333 25.81 -9.80 -17.53
C VAL A 333 24.67 -9.14 -16.74
N GLY A 334 24.70 -7.82 -16.57
CA GLY A 334 23.68 -7.09 -15.81
C GLY A 334 23.77 -7.35 -14.30
N THR A 335 24.98 -7.43 -13.73
CA THR A 335 25.17 -7.69 -12.29
C THR A 335 26.21 -6.79 -11.63
N ILE A 336 26.06 -6.58 -10.32
CA ILE A 336 27.05 -5.95 -9.45
C ILE A 336 27.39 -6.94 -8.34
N THR A 337 28.68 -7.26 -8.17
CA THR A 337 29.16 -8.16 -7.11
C THR A 337 30.01 -7.39 -6.11
N PHE A 338 29.60 -7.41 -4.85
CA PHE A 338 30.32 -6.86 -3.71
C PHE A 338 31.29 -7.91 -3.17
N THR A 339 32.55 -7.55 -2.97
CA THR A 339 33.64 -8.47 -2.59
C THR A 339 34.34 -8.02 -1.31
N GLY A 340 35.05 -8.96 -0.67
CA GLY A 340 35.69 -8.70 0.62
C GLY A 340 34.67 -8.45 1.73
N VAL A 341 33.52 -9.13 1.64
CA VAL A 341 32.42 -8.96 2.57
C VAL A 341 32.76 -9.59 3.91
N THR A 342 32.65 -8.81 4.99
CA THR A 342 32.90 -9.24 6.38
C THR A 342 31.81 -8.74 7.32
N PRO A 343 31.32 -9.54 8.30
CA PRO A 343 31.71 -10.92 8.60
C PRO A 343 31.28 -11.92 7.51
N GLU A 344 31.74 -13.17 7.58
CA GLU A 344 31.39 -14.18 6.59
C GLU A 344 29.87 -14.41 6.53
N ILE A 345 29.36 -14.57 5.31
CA ILE A 345 27.96 -14.91 5.06
C ILE A 345 27.81 -16.43 5.20
N THR A 346 27.23 -16.87 6.32
CA THR A 346 27.05 -18.29 6.65
C THR A 346 25.63 -18.81 6.39
N THR A 347 24.74 -17.97 5.88
CA THR A 347 23.32 -18.28 5.67
C THR A 347 22.91 -17.98 4.25
N ASN A 348 21.98 -18.76 3.70
CA ASN A 348 21.42 -18.47 2.39
C ASN A 348 20.64 -17.16 2.40
N ILE A 349 21.12 -16.20 1.63
CA ILE A 349 20.55 -14.86 1.49
C ILE A 349 19.96 -14.60 0.09
N ILE A 350 19.87 -15.59 -0.78
CA ILE A 350 19.23 -15.42 -2.09
C ILE A 350 17.76 -15.03 -1.88
N GLY A 351 17.31 -13.96 -2.55
CA GLY A 351 15.98 -13.38 -2.39
C GLY A 351 15.83 -12.46 -1.18
N PHE A 352 16.83 -12.35 -0.30
CA PHE A 352 16.85 -11.30 0.73
C PHE A 352 17.14 -9.95 0.07
N GLN A 353 16.79 -8.88 0.79
CA GLN A 353 16.98 -7.52 0.29
C GLN A 353 18.31 -6.93 0.79
N PHE A 354 19.11 -6.43 -0.14
CA PHE A 354 20.21 -5.55 0.17
C PHE A 354 19.68 -4.17 0.58
N ARG A 355 20.26 -3.62 1.64
CA ARG A 355 19.94 -2.31 2.21
C ARG A 355 21.26 -1.61 2.53
N SER A 356 21.54 -0.48 1.90
CA SER A 356 22.78 0.27 2.15
C SER A 356 22.68 1.12 3.43
N PHE A 357 23.69 1.08 4.32
CA PHE A 357 23.62 1.69 5.65
C PHE A 357 24.70 2.74 5.94
N PHE A 358 24.41 3.98 5.59
CA PHE A 358 24.70 5.07 6.52
C PHE A 358 23.36 5.51 7.11
N ARG A 359 23.02 4.93 8.27
CA ARG A 359 21.76 4.96 9.06
C ARG A 359 20.57 5.79 8.49
N GLY A 360 19.85 5.26 7.51
CA GLY A 360 18.45 5.67 7.29
C GLY A 360 17.52 4.76 8.10
N THR A 361 16.73 5.29 9.04
CA THR A 361 15.72 4.49 9.79
C THR A 361 14.40 4.33 9.04
N GLY A 362 14.33 4.81 7.80
CA GLY A 362 13.09 4.99 7.10
C GLY A 362 12.40 6.31 7.40
N LYS A 363 11.27 6.46 6.72
CA LYS A 363 10.29 7.49 6.97
C LYS A 363 9.14 6.90 7.78
N ALA A 364 8.77 7.56 8.87
CA ALA A 364 7.67 7.07 9.71
C ALA A 364 6.85 8.16 10.43
N GLY A 365 5.55 7.93 10.56
CA GLY A 365 4.66 8.81 11.34
C GLY A 365 4.43 10.19 10.72
N THR A 366 4.79 10.39 9.44
CA THR A 366 4.45 11.61 8.72
C THR A 366 2.94 11.64 8.45
N ARG A 367 2.33 12.82 8.62
CA ARG A 367 0.91 13.05 8.40
C ARG A 367 0.69 14.06 7.28
N TYR A 368 -0.22 13.72 6.37
CA TYR A 368 -0.72 14.59 5.32
C TYR A 368 -2.20 14.84 5.58
N ILE A 369 -2.55 16.08 5.93
CA ILE A 369 -3.87 16.44 6.43
C ILE A 369 -4.48 17.51 5.53
N ASN A 370 -5.66 17.22 4.98
CA ASN A 370 -6.42 18.14 4.15
C ASN A 370 -5.55 18.75 3.02
N LEU A 371 -4.93 17.87 2.24
CA LEU A 371 -4.10 18.26 1.10
C LEU A 371 -4.82 18.00 -0.21
N MET A 372 -4.76 18.98 -1.10
CA MET A 372 -5.11 18.85 -2.51
C MET A 372 -3.83 18.74 -3.32
N VAL A 373 -3.56 17.56 -3.85
CA VAL A 373 -2.34 17.23 -4.56
C VAL A 373 -2.67 16.95 -6.01
N HIS A 374 -1.96 17.64 -6.89
CA HIS A 374 -2.18 17.64 -8.33
C HIS A 374 -0.89 17.31 -9.06
N GLY A 375 -1.03 16.66 -10.22
CA GLY A 375 0.04 16.63 -11.21
C GLY A 375 0.23 18.00 -11.84
N LEU A 376 0.78 18.04 -13.06
CA LEU A 376 1.16 19.32 -13.67
C LEU A 376 -0.07 20.20 -13.92
N ASN A 377 -1.21 19.59 -14.29
CA ASN A 377 -2.50 20.25 -14.52
C ASN A 377 -2.33 21.63 -15.18
N HIS A 378 -1.63 21.63 -16.32
CA HIS A 378 -1.17 22.85 -16.97
C HIS A 378 -2.36 23.70 -17.43
N LYS A 379 -2.23 25.03 -17.39
CA LYS A 379 -3.30 25.97 -17.79
C LYS A 379 -3.81 25.74 -19.21
N SER A 380 -2.96 25.26 -20.11
CA SER A 380 -3.33 24.92 -21.50
C SER A 380 -4.13 23.63 -21.65
N GLY A 381 -4.26 22.80 -20.59
CA GLY A 381 -4.92 21.49 -20.63
C GLY A 381 -4.09 20.38 -21.29
N LYS A 382 -2.87 20.68 -21.75
CA LYS A 382 -1.93 19.70 -22.30
C LYS A 382 -1.36 18.82 -21.20
N THR A 383 -1.08 17.56 -21.54
CA THR A 383 -0.37 16.62 -20.66
C THR A 383 1.11 16.99 -20.55
N GLY A 384 1.79 16.51 -19.51
CA GLY A 384 3.23 16.69 -19.36
C GLY A 384 4.02 16.18 -20.57
N LYS A 385 3.62 15.04 -21.16
CA LYS A 385 4.26 14.54 -22.39
C LYS A 385 4.12 15.51 -23.57
N GLN A 386 2.95 16.13 -23.74
CA GLN A 386 2.73 17.14 -24.77
C GLN A 386 3.52 18.43 -24.52
N LEU A 387 3.92 18.68 -23.28
CA LEU A 387 4.75 19.81 -22.85
C LEU A 387 6.25 19.46 -22.77
N GLY A 388 6.65 18.29 -23.29
CA GLY A 388 8.05 17.88 -23.45
C GLY A 388 8.64 17.04 -22.31
N PHE A 389 7.85 16.65 -21.30
CA PHE A 389 8.33 15.72 -20.29
C PHE A 389 8.45 14.30 -20.87
N SER A 390 9.54 13.61 -20.52
CA SER A 390 9.78 12.21 -20.95
C SER A 390 8.79 11.20 -20.35
N GLU A 391 8.17 11.55 -19.23
CA GLU A 391 7.33 10.69 -18.41
C GLU A 391 5.94 11.30 -18.20
N PHE A 392 4.96 10.48 -17.82
CA PHE A 392 3.63 10.97 -17.43
C PHE A 392 3.67 11.65 -16.07
N THR A 393 2.94 12.76 -15.94
CA THR A 393 2.82 13.48 -14.66
C THR A 393 1.91 12.71 -13.71
N ARG A 394 1.98 13.03 -12.42
CA ARG A 394 1.19 12.35 -11.38
C ARG A 394 0.98 13.26 -10.19
N ALA A 395 -0.11 13.07 -9.46
CA ALA A 395 -0.32 13.84 -8.23
C ALA A 395 0.61 13.33 -7.13
N HIS A 396 0.68 12.01 -6.92
CA HIS A 396 1.39 11.44 -5.78
C HIS A 396 2.32 10.29 -6.16
N GLU A 397 3.55 10.33 -5.70
CA GLU A 397 4.53 9.26 -5.87
C GLU A 397 5.10 8.87 -4.51
N VAL A 398 5.14 7.56 -4.22
CA VAL A 398 5.76 7.01 -3.01
C VAL A 398 6.64 5.83 -3.39
N SER A 399 7.93 5.85 -3.00
CA SER A 399 8.75 4.64 -3.00
C SER A 399 10.02 4.77 -2.16
N GLY A 400 10.31 3.74 -1.38
CA GLY A 400 11.59 3.54 -0.72
C GLY A 400 11.45 2.83 0.62
N TRP A 401 12.57 2.48 1.24
CA TRP A 401 12.59 1.64 2.43
C TRP A 401 13.11 2.29 3.71
N PRO A 402 12.45 2.02 4.85
CA PRO A 402 11.01 1.78 4.94
C PRO A 402 10.25 3.11 4.88
N ILE A 403 9.27 3.25 3.99
CA ILE A 403 8.20 4.24 4.16
C ILE A 403 7.07 3.53 4.90
N ARG A 404 6.85 3.87 6.17
CA ARG A 404 5.92 3.14 7.03
C ARG A 404 5.09 4.00 7.98
N GLY A 405 3.85 3.60 8.27
CA GLY A 405 3.01 4.31 9.22
C GLY A 405 2.80 5.78 8.83
N VAL A 406 2.71 6.04 7.53
CA VAL A 406 2.36 7.36 6.97
C VAL A 406 0.85 7.43 6.90
N GLU A 407 0.30 8.57 7.33
CA GLU A 407 -1.14 8.76 7.46
C GLU A 407 -1.62 9.90 6.55
N TYR A 408 -2.71 9.65 5.83
CA TYR A 408 -3.36 10.58 4.91
C TYR A 408 -4.78 10.83 5.39
N PHE A 409 -5.06 12.06 5.81
CA PHE A 409 -6.36 12.49 6.34
C PHE A 409 -7.00 13.48 5.38
N THR A 410 -8.18 13.16 4.85
CA THR A 410 -8.88 14.01 3.87
C THR A 410 -7.93 14.40 2.74
N PHE A 411 -7.10 13.45 2.31
CA PHE A 411 -6.09 13.67 1.28
C PHE A 411 -6.71 13.46 -0.09
N LYS A 412 -6.41 14.37 -1.01
CA LYS A 412 -6.87 14.27 -2.39
C LYS A 412 -5.69 14.24 -3.34
N SER A 413 -5.60 13.20 -4.15
CA SER A 413 -4.77 13.19 -5.35
C SER A 413 -5.70 13.32 -6.55
N GLN A 414 -5.48 14.34 -7.38
CA GLN A 414 -6.39 14.66 -8.46
C GLN A 414 -5.68 15.17 -9.72
N MET A 415 -6.00 14.54 -10.85
CA MET A 415 -5.53 14.97 -12.17
C MET A 415 -6.66 15.60 -13.00
N VAL A 416 -6.30 16.14 -14.16
CA VAL A 416 -7.23 16.45 -15.26
C VAL A 416 -7.40 15.22 -16.17
N SER A 417 -8.54 15.11 -16.87
CA SER A 417 -9.02 13.89 -17.56
C SER A 417 -8.06 13.21 -18.55
N ASN A 418 -7.03 13.93 -19.02
CA ASN A 418 -6.11 13.45 -20.06
C ASN A 418 -4.79 12.91 -19.50
N GLU A 419 -4.54 13.08 -18.19
CA GLU A 419 -3.39 12.51 -17.52
C GLU A 419 -3.74 11.14 -16.92
N PRO A 420 -2.95 10.10 -17.21
CA PRO A 420 -3.36 8.72 -16.93
C PRO A 420 -3.11 8.26 -15.48
N LEU A 421 -2.26 8.96 -14.72
CA LEU A 421 -1.75 8.48 -13.43
C LEU A 421 -2.06 9.45 -12.29
N SER A 422 -2.87 9.01 -11.33
CA SER A 422 -3.18 9.80 -10.12
C SER A 422 -2.12 9.57 -9.05
N ALA A 423 -1.83 8.30 -8.72
CA ALA A 423 -0.82 7.96 -7.73
C ALA A 423 -0.05 6.68 -8.04
N PHE A 424 1.22 6.63 -7.62
CA PHE A 424 2.07 5.44 -7.73
C PHE A 424 2.69 5.10 -6.36
N TYR A 425 2.21 4.01 -5.75
CA TYR A 425 2.62 3.49 -4.47
C TYR A 425 3.57 2.30 -4.56
N GLY A 426 4.81 2.53 -4.15
CA GLY A 426 5.89 1.55 -4.08
C GLY A 426 6.53 1.44 -2.72
N ASN A 427 7.03 0.24 -2.39
CA ASN A 427 7.81 -0.04 -1.18
C ASN A 427 7.21 0.57 0.12
N MET A 428 5.89 0.70 0.16
CA MET A 428 5.16 1.41 1.19
C MET A 428 4.48 0.39 2.10
N ALA A 429 4.68 0.52 3.41
CA ALA A 429 4.11 -0.39 4.41
C ALA A 429 3.24 0.35 5.42
N ASP A 430 2.21 -0.30 5.95
CA ASP A 430 1.43 0.19 7.09
C ASP A 430 0.81 1.60 6.89
N ALA A 431 0.60 1.98 5.63
CA ALA A 431 0.04 3.28 5.26
C ALA A 431 -1.45 3.33 5.56
N GLN A 432 -1.95 4.50 5.93
CA GLN A 432 -3.34 4.67 6.32
C GLN A 432 -3.97 5.85 5.58
N PHE A 433 -5.08 5.58 4.91
CA PHE A 433 -5.88 6.58 4.21
C PHE A 433 -7.22 6.73 4.94
N TYR A 434 -7.56 7.96 5.30
CA TYR A 434 -8.80 8.32 6.01
C TYR A 434 -9.56 9.35 5.18
N GLY A 435 -10.72 8.97 4.65
CA GLY A 435 -11.56 9.85 3.82
C GLY A 435 -10.81 10.42 2.60
N SER A 436 -9.89 9.63 2.03
CA SER A 436 -9.00 10.09 0.96
C SER A 436 -9.57 9.75 -0.42
N GLN A 437 -9.26 10.60 -1.40
CA GLN A 437 -9.79 10.54 -2.76
C GLN A 437 -8.68 10.55 -3.80
N HIS A 438 -8.81 9.68 -4.79
CA HIS A 438 -7.93 9.57 -5.96
C HIS A 438 -8.78 9.74 -7.21
N GLU A 439 -8.88 10.98 -7.67
CA GLU A 439 -9.74 11.35 -8.79
C GLU A 439 -8.93 11.54 -10.06
N SER A 440 -9.54 11.17 -11.19
CA SER A 440 -9.00 11.32 -12.55
C SER A 440 -7.62 10.67 -12.72
N GLY A 441 -7.58 9.46 -13.27
CA GLY A 441 -6.34 8.69 -13.46
C GLY A 441 -6.27 7.47 -12.54
N LYS A 442 -5.34 6.57 -12.87
CA LYS A 442 -5.16 5.28 -12.21
C LYS A 442 -4.39 5.42 -10.90
N VAL A 443 -4.69 4.54 -9.95
CA VAL A 443 -3.89 4.34 -8.74
C VAL A 443 -3.11 3.04 -8.88
N LEU A 444 -1.79 3.13 -8.74
CA LEU A 444 -0.88 2.00 -8.86
C LEU A 444 -0.38 1.58 -7.48
N ALA A 445 -0.39 0.28 -7.22
CA ALA A 445 0.33 -0.34 -6.13
C ALA A 445 0.90 -1.68 -6.56
N THR A 446 2.10 -2.02 -6.10
CA THR A 446 2.87 -3.17 -6.59
C THR A 446 3.16 -4.16 -5.45
N PRO A 447 2.97 -5.49 -5.64
CA PRO A 447 3.14 -6.48 -4.57
C PRO A 447 4.59 -6.99 -4.47
N TYR A 448 4.99 -7.53 -3.31
CA TYR A 448 6.39 -7.90 -2.97
C TYR A 448 7.07 -9.02 -3.78
N THR A 449 6.35 -9.90 -4.48
CA THR A 449 6.91 -11.22 -4.87
C THR A 449 6.60 -11.59 -6.31
N SER A 450 7.02 -12.81 -6.71
CA SER A 450 6.88 -13.52 -8.01
C SER A 450 5.54 -13.43 -8.77
N GLN A 451 4.58 -12.66 -8.25
CA GLN A 451 3.35 -12.25 -8.92
C GLN A 451 3.56 -11.04 -9.85
N GLN A 452 4.73 -10.38 -9.82
CA GLN A 452 5.08 -9.32 -10.78
C GLN A 452 5.52 -9.94 -12.11
N THR A 453 4.61 -10.11 -13.07
CA THR A 453 4.93 -10.60 -14.43
C THR A 453 5.73 -9.61 -15.28
N TRP A 454 5.82 -8.36 -14.84
CA TRP A 454 6.35 -7.22 -15.58
C TRP A 454 7.70 -6.71 -15.03
N ALA A 455 8.22 -7.32 -13.96
CA ALA A 455 9.51 -6.97 -13.37
C ALA A 455 10.52 -8.12 -13.57
N GLU A 456 11.76 -7.79 -13.91
CA GLU A 456 12.84 -8.77 -14.11
C GLU A 456 13.33 -9.35 -12.77
N TYR A 457 13.34 -8.52 -11.71
CA TYR A 457 13.84 -8.88 -10.38
C TYR A 457 12.89 -8.37 -9.27
N PRO A 458 11.78 -9.03 -8.95
CA PRO A 458 10.77 -8.45 -8.04
C PRO A 458 11.32 -8.18 -6.64
N CYS A 459 11.31 -6.91 -6.19
CA CYS A 459 11.73 -6.54 -4.83
C CYS A 459 10.95 -5.36 -4.22
N PHE A 460 9.74 -5.10 -4.74
CA PHE A 460 8.98 -3.87 -4.50
C PHE A 460 7.71 -4.17 -3.70
N ASP A 461 7.77 -3.91 -2.40
CA ASP A 461 6.79 -4.41 -1.43
C ASP A 461 5.82 -3.33 -0.92
N THR A 462 4.74 -3.11 -1.66
CA THR A 462 3.62 -2.32 -1.14
C THR A 462 2.65 -3.22 -0.37
N ARG A 463 2.43 -2.94 0.92
CA ARG A 463 1.71 -3.84 1.84
C ARG A 463 1.02 -3.16 3.00
N ALA A 464 0.12 -3.91 3.63
CA ALA A 464 -0.56 -3.52 4.86
C ALA A 464 -1.19 -2.12 4.76
N ILE A 465 -1.69 -1.77 3.58
CA ILE A 465 -2.39 -0.49 3.37
C ILE A 465 -3.76 -0.59 4.01
N ARG A 466 -4.12 0.38 4.85
CA ARG A 466 -5.45 0.51 5.44
C ARG A 466 -6.17 1.69 4.80
N MET A 467 -7.35 1.44 4.29
CA MET A 467 -8.12 2.39 3.50
C MET A 467 -9.49 2.49 4.16
N TYR A 468 -9.75 3.65 4.75
CA TYR A 468 -10.96 3.97 5.49
C TYR A 468 -11.73 5.05 4.74
N SER A 469 -12.92 4.73 4.23
CA SER A 469 -13.70 5.61 3.36
C SER A 469 -12.87 6.12 2.17
N TRP A 470 -12.12 5.22 1.52
CA TRP A 470 -11.23 5.56 0.41
C TRP A 470 -11.92 5.42 -0.94
N ILE A 471 -11.77 6.42 -1.81
CA ILE A 471 -12.36 6.44 -3.15
C ILE A 471 -11.26 6.59 -4.19
N ALA A 472 -11.30 5.75 -5.22
CA ALA A 472 -10.47 5.91 -6.41
C ALA A 472 -11.27 5.65 -7.69
N ASN A 473 -11.05 6.49 -8.70
CA ASN A 473 -11.74 6.37 -9.99
C ASN A 473 -11.33 5.10 -10.75
N ASP A 474 -10.04 4.74 -10.71
CA ASP A 474 -9.54 3.56 -11.37
C ASP A 474 -8.47 2.86 -10.51
N LYS A 475 -8.83 1.65 -10.07
CA LYS A 475 -8.03 0.76 -9.22
C LYS A 475 -7.47 -0.44 -9.99
N SER A 476 -7.57 -0.48 -11.33
CA SER A 476 -7.22 -1.68 -12.09
C SER A 476 -5.75 -2.09 -11.98
N MET A 477 -4.90 -1.16 -11.54
CA MET A 477 -3.48 -1.37 -11.28
C MET A 477 -3.12 -1.27 -9.78
N PHE A 478 -4.11 -1.20 -8.89
CA PHE A 478 -3.89 -1.16 -7.45
C PHE A 478 -3.78 -2.59 -6.90
N THR A 479 -2.57 -3.14 -6.93
CA THR A 479 -2.29 -4.54 -6.59
C THR A 479 -1.28 -4.64 -5.44
N PRO A 480 -1.53 -4.07 -4.24
CA PRO A 480 -0.62 -4.24 -3.11
C PRO A 480 -0.62 -5.71 -2.66
N ARG A 481 0.45 -6.13 -1.97
CA ARG A 481 0.56 -7.50 -1.43
C ARG A 481 -0.49 -7.79 -0.35
N SER A 482 -0.89 -6.76 0.40
CA SER A 482 -2.02 -6.82 1.31
C SER A 482 -2.61 -5.43 1.54
N SER A 483 -3.93 -5.35 1.56
CA SER A 483 -4.69 -4.16 1.91
C SER A 483 -5.91 -4.52 2.75
N TYR A 484 -6.41 -3.54 3.47
CA TYR A 484 -7.75 -3.52 4.03
C TYR A 484 -8.46 -2.34 3.39
N ASP A 485 -9.44 -2.61 2.53
CA ASP A 485 -10.32 -1.60 1.93
C ASP A 485 -11.73 -1.81 2.49
N ASP A 486 -12.19 -0.86 3.31
CA ASP A 486 -13.49 -0.92 3.95
C ASP A 486 -14.67 -0.66 3.00
N GLN A 487 -14.41 -0.12 1.80
CA GLN A 487 -15.41 0.04 0.74
C GLN A 487 -15.54 -1.23 -0.14
N GLU A 488 -14.55 -2.12 -0.16
CA GLU A 488 -14.54 -3.40 -0.91
C GLU A 488 -15.02 -4.60 -0.08
N LEU A 489 -16.18 -4.44 0.55
CA LEU A 489 -16.92 -5.54 1.18
C LEU A 489 -17.33 -6.59 0.10
N PHE A 490 -16.55 -7.68 -0.03
CA PHE A 490 -16.74 -8.99 -0.72
C PHE A 490 -17.73 -9.12 -1.92
N SER A 491 -17.23 -9.52 -3.11
CA SER A 491 -18.01 -10.21 -4.18
C SER A 491 -17.62 -11.70 -4.28
N MET A 492 -18.60 -12.61 -4.42
CA MET A 492 -18.50 -14.05 -4.07
C MET A 492 -18.33 -15.06 -5.25
N SER A 493 -17.49 -14.82 -6.27
CA SER A 493 -17.41 -15.74 -7.44
C SER A 493 -16.19 -16.69 -7.56
N ASP A 494 -15.00 -16.42 -7.00
CA ASP A 494 -13.75 -17.00 -7.59
C ASP A 494 -12.78 -17.78 -6.67
N LEU A 495 -13.26 -18.55 -5.68
CA LEU A 495 -12.38 -19.48 -4.95
C LEU A 495 -12.28 -20.85 -5.65
N SER A 496 -11.27 -21.05 -6.49
CA SER A 496 -10.97 -22.35 -7.12
C SER A 496 -9.99 -23.17 -6.26
N GLY A 497 -10.50 -24.13 -5.47
CA GLY A 497 -9.69 -25.11 -4.75
C GLY A 497 -10.12 -25.30 -3.29
N TYR A 498 -9.85 -24.33 -2.41
CA TYR A 498 -10.37 -24.30 -1.04
C TYR A 498 -10.20 -22.91 -0.40
N PHE A 499 -11.20 -22.47 0.39
CA PHE A 499 -11.12 -21.29 1.24
C PHE A 499 -10.55 -21.69 2.60
N LYS A 500 -9.28 -21.36 2.89
CA LYS A 500 -8.61 -21.70 4.15
C LYS A 500 -8.47 -20.47 5.04
N ILE A 501 -9.16 -20.47 6.18
CA ILE A 501 -8.91 -19.52 7.27
C ILE A 501 -7.89 -20.17 8.22
N ASN A 502 -6.64 -19.70 8.20
CA ASN A 502 -5.62 -20.10 9.18
C ASN A 502 -5.76 -19.23 10.43
N LEU A 503 -5.98 -19.85 11.58
CA LEU A 503 -6.02 -19.16 12.87
C LEU A 503 -4.68 -19.27 13.59
N PRO A 504 -4.27 -18.24 14.35
CA PRO A 504 -3.30 -18.42 15.41
C PRO A 504 -3.78 -19.49 16.40
N ALA A 505 -2.85 -20.20 17.05
CA ALA A 505 -3.21 -21.14 18.10
C ALA A 505 -4.09 -20.44 19.16
N THR A 506 -5.15 -21.13 19.63
CA THR A 506 -6.15 -20.68 20.62
C THR A 506 -7.27 -19.75 20.14
N MET A 507 -7.44 -19.48 18.85
CA MET A 507 -8.60 -18.73 18.34
C MET A 507 -9.63 -19.65 17.66
N SER A 508 -10.90 -19.22 17.65
CA SER A 508 -12.01 -19.90 16.96
C SER A 508 -12.41 -19.12 15.70
N THR A 509 -12.68 -19.81 14.59
CA THR A 509 -13.31 -19.23 13.40
C THR A 509 -14.82 -19.35 13.51
N GLN A 510 -15.56 -18.29 13.15
CA GLN A 510 -17.01 -18.33 12.98
C GLN A 510 -17.37 -17.91 11.55
N ILE A 511 -18.29 -18.64 10.92
CA ILE A 511 -18.95 -18.23 9.67
C ILE A 511 -20.41 -17.94 10.05
N ILE A 512 -20.84 -16.68 9.90
CA ILE A 512 -22.16 -16.20 10.36
C ILE A 512 -23.00 -15.84 9.13
N LYS A 513 -24.25 -16.32 9.08
CA LYS A 513 -25.23 -15.94 8.07
C LYS A 513 -26.33 -15.10 8.69
N ASN A 514 -26.86 -14.11 7.97
CA ASN A 514 -28.05 -13.38 8.41
C ASN A 514 -29.35 -14.14 8.06
N ASN A 515 -30.46 -13.75 8.67
CA ASN A 515 -31.77 -14.33 8.37
C ASN A 515 -32.08 -14.21 6.87
N SER A 516 -32.64 -15.27 6.29
CA SER A 516 -32.94 -15.39 4.85
C SER A 516 -31.73 -15.54 3.91
N GLN A 517 -30.50 -15.66 4.43
CA GLN A 517 -29.32 -16.00 3.63
C GLN A 517 -29.01 -17.50 3.70
N SER A 518 -28.42 -18.01 2.62
CA SER A 518 -27.91 -19.38 2.50
C SER A 518 -26.40 -19.39 2.26
N ILE A 519 -25.71 -20.40 2.78
CA ILE A 519 -24.28 -20.64 2.52
C ILE A 519 -24.16 -22.04 1.94
N TYR A 520 -23.88 -22.14 0.65
CA TYR A 520 -23.78 -23.42 -0.05
C TYR A 520 -22.40 -23.65 -0.64
N TYR A 521 -21.99 -24.90 -0.65
CA TYR A 521 -20.86 -25.44 -1.38
C TYR A 521 -21.38 -26.07 -2.68
N TYR A 522 -20.78 -25.71 -3.81
CA TYR A 522 -21.17 -26.18 -5.14
C TYR A 522 -20.01 -26.94 -5.79
N ASN A 523 -20.32 -27.87 -6.69
CA ASN A 523 -19.42 -28.21 -7.79
C ASN A 523 -19.90 -27.49 -9.07
N SER A 524 -19.24 -27.73 -10.20
CA SER A 524 -19.55 -27.06 -11.47
C SER A 524 -20.97 -27.30 -12.01
N THR A 525 -21.74 -28.22 -11.43
CA THR A 525 -23.05 -28.62 -11.95
C THR A 525 -24.15 -28.76 -10.89
N ALA A 526 -23.82 -28.74 -9.60
CA ALA A 526 -24.76 -29.00 -8.51
C ALA A 526 -24.29 -28.47 -7.15
N VAL A 527 -25.25 -28.29 -6.23
CA VAL A 527 -24.98 -28.04 -4.81
C VAL A 527 -24.50 -29.33 -4.15
N LEU A 528 -23.37 -29.29 -3.46
CA LEU A 528 -22.80 -30.41 -2.70
C LEU A 528 -23.33 -30.47 -1.27
N GLY A 529 -23.58 -29.31 -0.65
CA GLY A 529 -24.15 -29.18 0.68
C GLY A 529 -24.03 -27.76 1.23
N GLY A 530 -24.61 -27.46 2.39
CA GLY A 530 -24.56 -26.14 3.01
C GLY A 530 -25.79 -25.79 3.82
N TRP A 531 -25.84 -24.57 4.32
CA TRP A 531 -26.93 -24.04 5.15
C TRP A 531 -27.97 -23.35 4.29
N ASN A 532 -29.21 -23.83 4.34
CA ASN A 532 -30.33 -23.24 3.60
C ASN A 532 -30.92 -22.00 4.29
N THR A 533 -31.89 -21.36 3.65
CA THR A 533 -32.56 -20.15 4.16
C THR A 533 -33.36 -20.40 5.44
N LEU A 534 -33.79 -21.64 5.67
CA LEU A 534 -34.50 -22.10 6.87
C LEU A 534 -33.56 -22.47 8.03
N GLY A 535 -32.25 -22.42 7.83
CA GLY A 535 -31.24 -22.73 8.85
C GLY A 535 -30.85 -24.21 8.95
N ASN A 536 -31.27 -25.04 7.99
CA ASN A 536 -30.87 -26.45 7.97
C ASN A 536 -29.53 -26.63 7.27
N PHE A 537 -28.67 -27.49 7.82
CA PHE A 537 -27.48 -27.96 7.13
C PHE A 537 -27.82 -29.16 6.25
N GLU A 538 -27.83 -28.95 4.93
CA GLU A 538 -28.13 -29.95 3.92
C GLU A 538 -26.84 -30.54 3.36
N ILE A 539 -26.73 -31.86 3.28
CA ILE A 539 -25.66 -32.53 2.52
C ILE A 539 -26.34 -33.23 1.34
N LYS A 540 -25.99 -32.84 0.12
CA LYS A 540 -26.64 -33.34 -1.12
C LYS A 540 -25.84 -34.43 -1.82
N GLN A 541 -24.78 -34.91 -1.17
CA GLN A 541 -23.84 -35.92 -1.64
C GLN A 541 -23.51 -36.93 -0.53
N ASN A 542 -22.68 -37.93 -0.83
CA ASN A 542 -22.27 -38.95 0.14
C ASN A 542 -21.40 -38.37 1.27
N VAL A 543 -21.66 -38.80 2.50
CA VAL A 543 -20.79 -38.57 3.67
C VAL A 543 -19.90 -39.80 3.87
N VAL A 544 -18.59 -39.64 3.80
CA VAL A 544 -17.60 -40.73 3.95
C VAL A 544 -16.70 -40.44 5.16
N PHE A 545 -16.64 -41.38 6.10
CA PHE A 545 -15.71 -41.34 7.23
C PHE A 545 -14.56 -42.32 6.98
N THR A 546 -13.33 -41.83 6.95
CA THR A 546 -12.16 -42.60 6.49
C THR A 546 -11.21 -43.02 7.62
N ASP A 547 -11.45 -42.58 8.86
CA ASP A 547 -10.69 -42.97 10.03
C ASP A 547 -11.58 -43.64 11.10
N ASN A 548 -10.92 -44.33 12.04
CA ASN A 548 -11.60 -45.08 13.10
C ASN A 548 -12.21 -44.20 14.22
N SER A 549 -12.09 -42.88 14.13
CA SER A 549 -12.49 -41.94 15.20
C SER A 549 -13.59 -40.97 14.78
N SER A 550 -13.90 -40.89 13.49
CA SER A 550 -14.90 -39.99 12.94
C SER A 550 -16.32 -40.47 13.23
N LYS A 551 -17.13 -39.62 13.86
CA LYS A 551 -18.53 -39.89 14.20
C LYS A 551 -19.42 -38.75 13.73
N LEU A 552 -20.59 -39.06 13.19
CA LEU A 552 -21.69 -38.10 13.09
C LEU A 552 -22.54 -38.20 14.36
N ILE A 553 -22.37 -37.26 15.28
CA ILE A 553 -23.08 -37.26 16.57
C ILE A 553 -24.25 -36.27 16.48
N PHE A 554 -25.48 -36.79 16.57
CA PHE A 554 -26.67 -35.98 16.77
C PHE A 554 -26.95 -35.91 18.28
N THR A 555 -26.93 -34.71 18.86
CA THR A 555 -27.23 -34.49 20.28
C THR A 555 -28.74 -34.39 20.58
N GLY A 556 -29.58 -34.63 19.57
CA GLY A 556 -31.04 -34.72 19.62
C GLY A 556 -31.55 -35.81 18.67
N ASN A 557 -32.87 -35.86 18.42
CA ASN A 557 -33.47 -36.88 17.55
C ASN A 557 -32.96 -36.78 16.11
N ALA A 558 -32.47 -37.89 15.53
CA ALA A 558 -32.11 -37.99 14.13
C ALA A 558 -33.30 -38.57 13.32
N TYR A 559 -33.94 -37.75 12.48
CA TYR A 559 -35.02 -38.18 11.60
C TYR A 559 -34.50 -38.42 10.18
N LEU A 560 -34.70 -39.62 9.63
CA LEU A 560 -34.53 -39.90 8.20
C LEU A 560 -35.90 -39.86 7.54
N GLN A 561 -36.31 -38.71 7.02
CA GLN A 561 -37.63 -38.52 6.41
C GLN A 561 -37.51 -38.58 4.88
N ALA A 562 -38.19 -39.54 4.25
CA ALA A 562 -38.33 -39.63 2.81
C ALA A 562 -39.78 -39.40 2.40
N ASN A 563 -39.99 -38.67 1.32
CA ASN A 563 -41.25 -38.73 0.57
C ASN A 563 -41.42 -40.17 0.03
N SER A 564 -42.65 -40.53 -0.34
CA SER A 564 -43.26 -41.88 -0.40
C SER A 564 -42.55 -43.04 -1.14
N THR A 565 -41.28 -42.95 -1.53
CA THR A 565 -40.58 -43.96 -2.33
C THR A 565 -39.15 -44.34 -1.92
N ASN A 566 -38.52 -43.79 -0.87
CA ASN A 566 -37.13 -44.16 -0.52
C ASN A 566 -36.95 -44.77 0.87
N SER A 567 -36.29 -45.94 0.91
CA SER A 567 -35.75 -46.65 2.07
C SER A 567 -34.29 -46.26 2.36
N LEU A 568 -33.72 -46.68 3.50
CA LEU A 568 -32.26 -46.71 3.69
C LEU A 568 -31.64 -47.67 2.66
N THR A 569 -31.14 -47.14 1.55
CA THR A 569 -30.54 -47.92 0.46
C THR A 569 -29.01 -47.91 0.60
N ILE A 570 -28.40 -49.07 0.84
CA ILE A 570 -26.94 -49.25 0.92
C ILE A 570 -26.47 -49.83 -0.43
N TYR A 571 -25.68 -49.07 -1.21
CA TYR A 571 -25.25 -49.47 -2.56
C TYR A 571 -23.88 -50.18 -2.58
N GLY A 572 -23.87 -51.41 -3.13
CA GLY A 572 -22.82 -51.97 -4.01
C GLY A 572 -21.52 -52.53 -3.42
N GLY A 573 -21.41 -53.86 -3.32
CA GLY A 573 -20.14 -54.62 -3.21
C GLY A 573 -20.02 -55.45 -1.92
N SER A 574 -20.24 -54.82 -0.78
CA SER A 574 -20.19 -55.46 0.55
C SER A 574 -20.75 -54.57 1.67
N GLY A 575 -21.63 -53.61 1.34
CA GLY A 575 -22.29 -52.75 2.32
C GLY A 575 -23.44 -53.48 3.01
N THR A 576 -23.38 -53.57 4.33
CA THR A 576 -24.45 -54.06 5.23
C THR A 576 -24.52 -53.10 6.41
N VAL A 577 -25.67 -52.96 7.10
CA VAL A 577 -25.67 -52.51 8.50
C VAL A 577 -25.12 -53.67 9.33
N ALA A 578 -23.84 -53.97 9.13
CA ALA A 578 -23.17 -55.06 9.81
C ALA A 578 -22.48 -54.48 11.02
N PRO A 579 -22.76 -55.02 12.21
CA PRO A 579 -21.76 -54.94 13.24
C PRO A 579 -20.58 -55.83 12.72
N GLY A 580 -19.37 -55.25 12.70
CA GLY A 580 -18.19 -55.67 11.93
C GLY A 580 -17.90 -57.18 11.88
N ARG A 581 -17.28 -57.60 10.76
CA ARG A 581 -16.96 -58.99 10.39
C ARG A 581 -16.49 -59.87 11.56
N GLY A 582 -17.40 -60.71 12.03
CA GLY A 582 -17.19 -61.80 12.98
C GLY A 582 -18.55 -62.39 13.28
N THR A 583 -18.86 -63.55 12.69
CA THR A 583 -20.12 -64.27 12.93
C THR A 583 -20.35 -64.39 14.44
N ASN A 584 -21.47 -63.87 14.95
CA ASN A 584 -22.07 -64.04 16.30
C ASN A 584 -21.67 -63.12 17.48
N ILE A 585 -20.78 -62.12 17.33
CA ILE A 585 -20.28 -61.36 18.51
C ILE A 585 -20.98 -60.01 18.71
N GLN A 586 -21.77 -59.54 17.75
CA GLN A 586 -22.28 -58.17 17.79
C GLN A 586 -23.78 -58.08 17.47
N SER A 587 -24.49 -57.24 18.22
CA SER A 587 -25.95 -57.07 18.20
C SER A 587 -26.36 -55.76 17.53
N LEU A 588 -27.60 -55.68 17.03
CA LEU A 588 -28.24 -54.41 16.65
C LEU A 588 -28.61 -53.63 17.92
N GLY A 589 -27.63 -52.87 18.44
CA GLY A 589 -27.73 -52.16 19.71
C GLY A 589 -27.09 -52.90 20.87
N SER A 590 -26.94 -52.21 22.00
CA SER A 590 -26.49 -52.81 23.27
C SER A 590 -27.71 -53.15 24.15
N SER A 591 -27.51 -53.77 25.31
CA SER A 591 -28.59 -53.96 26.28
C SER A 591 -29.19 -52.65 26.80
N ALA A 592 -28.45 -51.53 26.73
CA ALA A 592 -28.93 -50.20 27.12
C ALA A 592 -29.60 -49.43 25.97
N GLU A 593 -29.32 -49.81 24.73
CA GLU A 593 -29.75 -49.11 23.50
C GLU A 593 -30.23 -50.13 22.47
N SER A 594 -31.16 -51.00 22.89
CA SER A 594 -31.73 -52.06 22.05
C SER A 594 -32.93 -51.54 21.25
N TRP A 595 -33.13 -52.09 20.04
CA TRP A 595 -34.33 -51.81 19.27
C TRP A 595 -35.55 -52.44 19.96
N LEU A 596 -36.51 -51.59 20.37
CA LEU A 596 -37.69 -52.04 21.12
C LEU A 596 -38.61 -52.96 20.30
N SER A 597 -38.76 -52.68 18.99
CA SER A 597 -39.60 -53.45 18.06
C SER A 597 -39.05 -53.38 16.64
N VAL A 598 -39.28 -54.42 15.83
CA VAL A 598 -38.90 -54.48 14.41
C VAL A 598 -40.09 -54.95 13.56
N TYR A 599 -40.47 -54.16 12.56
CA TYR A 599 -41.46 -54.54 11.55
C TYR A 599 -40.77 -55.08 10.31
N SER A 600 -40.93 -56.38 10.02
CA SER A 600 -40.30 -57.02 8.87
C SER A 600 -41.22 -58.02 8.18
N LYS A 601 -41.11 -58.14 6.84
CA LYS A 601 -41.73 -59.21 6.05
C LYS A 601 -40.91 -60.50 6.02
N LYS A 602 -39.62 -60.45 6.38
CA LYS A 602 -38.76 -61.63 6.44
C LYS A 602 -37.53 -61.42 7.34
N TYR A 603 -37.13 -62.45 8.05
CA TYR A 603 -35.85 -62.58 8.74
C TYR A 603 -35.07 -63.74 8.12
N MET A 604 -34.02 -63.44 7.38
CA MET A 604 -33.23 -64.47 6.71
C MET A 604 -32.10 -64.92 7.64
N HIS A 605 -31.97 -66.24 7.83
CA HIS A 605 -30.87 -66.83 8.59
C HIS A 605 -29.70 -67.23 7.69
N THR A 606 -29.98 -67.57 6.42
CA THR A 606 -29.00 -67.75 5.35
C THR A 606 -29.48 -67.06 4.07
N SER A 607 -28.72 -67.14 2.98
CA SER A 607 -29.16 -66.61 1.68
C SER A 607 -30.45 -67.26 1.15
N GLN A 608 -30.86 -68.41 1.70
CA GLN A 608 -32.02 -69.17 1.20
C GLN A 608 -32.97 -69.68 2.30
N VAL A 609 -32.57 -69.65 3.57
CA VAL A 609 -33.38 -70.09 4.72
C VAL A 609 -33.77 -68.88 5.57
N GLY A 610 -35.05 -68.76 5.91
CA GLY A 610 -35.53 -67.64 6.73
C GLY A 610 -36.92 -67.85 7.33
N ILE A 611 -37.32 -66.89 8.16
CA ILE A 611 -38.67 -66.70 8.68
C ILE A 611 -39.35 -65.65 7.83
N LEU A 612 -40.45 -66.00 7.20
CA LEU A 612 -41.19 -65.14 6.28
C LEU A 612 -42.58 -64.85 6.85
N PHE A 613 -43.16 -63.72 6.47
CA PHE A 613 -44.47 -63.28 6.94
C PHE A 613 -45.31 -62.79 5.77
N GLY A 614 -46.59 -63.17 5.72
CA GLY A 614 -47.50 -62.69 4.69
C GLY A 614 -48.85 -63.39 4.72
N GLU A 615 -49.70 -63.08 3.76
CA GLU A 615 -51.05 -63.65 3.65
C GLU A 615 -51.06 -64.88 2.71
N GLY A 616 -51.99 -65.81 2.92
CA GLY A 616 -52.21 -66.96 2.03
C GLY A 616 -51.25 -68.15 2.24
N ASP A 617 -51.61 -69.29 1.64
CA ASP A 617 -50.82 -70.53 1.72
C ASP A 617 -49.48 -70.38 0.97
N PRO A 618 -48.33 -70.61 1.64
CA PRO A 618 -47.03 -70.48 1.00
C PRO A 618 -46.73 -71.58 -0.03
N ASN A 619 -47.43 -72.71 0.00
CA ASN A 619 -47.19 -73.83 -0.90
C ASN A 619 -47.59 -73.51 -2.35
N GLY A 620 -46.62 -73.56 -3.26
CA GLY A 620 -46.76 -73.13 -4.65
C GLY A 620 -46.59 -71.63 -4.86
N GLN A 621 -46.64 -70.82 -3.80
CA GLN A 621 -46.60 -69.35 -3.90
C GLN A 621 -45.26 -68.74 -3.45
N ILE A 622 -44.68 -69.24 -2.36
CA ILE A 622 -43.48 -68.63 -1.73
C ILE A 622 -42.27 -69.55 -1.89
N SER A 623 -41.24 -69.08 -2.58
CA SER A 623 -40.00 -69.82 -2.80
C SER A 623 -39.03 -69.67 -1.62
N ALA A 624 -38.57 -70.79 -1.04
CA ALA A 624 -37.54 -70.83 0.01
C ALA A 624 -36.89 -72.22 0.12
N SER A 625 -35.69 -72.31 0.70
CA SER A 625 -35.03 -73.59 0.98
C SER A 625 -35.61 -74.29 2.20
N VAL A 626 -35.46 -75.61 2.24
CA VAL A 626 -35.82 -76.46 3.38
C VAL A 626 -35.23 -75.91 4.68
N GLY A 627 -36.02 -75.90 5.74
CA GLY A 627 -35.71 -75.29 7.03
C GLY A 627 -36.26 -73.88 7.23
N SER A 628 -36.90 -73.29 6.21
CA SER A 628 -37.56 -71.98 6.33
C SER A 628 -38.90 -72.08 7.06
N MET A 629 -39.32 -70.98 7.69
CA MET A 629 -40.63 -70.83 8.33
C MET A 629 -41.44 -69.75 7.62
N TYR A 630 -42.75 -69.92 7.51
CA TYR A 630 -43.68 -68.90 7.01
C TYR A 630 -44.82 -68.71 8.01
N LEU A 631 -44.98 -67.50 8.50
CA LEU A 631 -45.99 -67.08 9.46
C LEU A 631 -47.08 -66.31 8.72
N ARG A 632 -48.27 -66.89 8.66
CA ARG A 632 -49.41 -66.28 8.01
C ARG A 632 -50.00 -65.17 8.87
N THR A 633 -50.07 -63.97 8.31
CA THR A 633 -50.74 -62.84 8.96
C THR A 633 -52.26 -62.95 8.91
N ASP A 634 -52.78 -63.79 8.02
CA ASP A 634 -54.19 -64.19 7.88
C ASP A 634 -54.46 -65.63 8.38
N GLY A 635 -53.50 -66.23 9.07
CA GLY A 635 -53.53 -67.64 9.45
C GLY A 635 -54.56 -67.95 10.53
N GLY A 636 -55.16 -69.14 10.46
CA GLY A 636 -56.03 -69.69 11.50
C GLY A 636 -55.38 -70.87 12.23
N ALA A 637 -56.17 -71.60 13.03
CA ALA A 637 -55.70 -72.82 13.69
C ALA A 637 -55.13 -73.82 12.66
N GLY A 638 -53.92 -74.33 12.92
CA GLY A 638 -53.22 -75.29 12.05
C GLY A 638 -52.79 -74.74 10.68
N THR A 639 -52.92 -73.43 10.45
CA THR A 639 -52.55 -72.76 9.20
C THR A 639 -51.82 -71.45 9.45
N THR A 640 -51.36 -71.20 10.67
CA THR A 640 -50.63 -69.97 11.00
C THR A 640 -49.13 -70.09 10.75
N LEU A 641 -48.53 -71.25 11.00
CA LEU A 641 -47.11 -71.50 10.79
C LEU A 641 -46.93 -72.60 9.76
N TYR A 642 -46.02 -72.40 8.81
CA TYR A 642 -45.58 -73.42 7.87
C TYR A 642 -44.08 -73.58 7.96
N VAL A 643 -43.61 -74.82 7.80
CA VAL A 643 -42.19 -75.16 7.70
C VAL A 643 -41.94 -75.76 6.33
N LYS A 644 -40.86 -75.30 5.68
CA LYS A 644 -40.39 -75.89 4.43
C LYS A 644 -39.63 -77.17 4.74
N GLU A 645 -40.17 -78.32 4.35
CA GLU A 645 -39.57 -79.61 4.71
C GLU A 645 -38.88 -80.30 3.53
N THR A 646 -39.33 -80.05 2.30
CA THR A 646 -38.79 -80.70 1.10
C THR A 646 -38.83 -79.78 -0.13
N GLY A 647 -38.13 -80.18 -1.19
CA GLY A 647 -38.16 -79.52 -2.50
C GLY A 647 -37.27 -78.28 -2.64
N VAL A 648 -37.12 -77.83 -3.89
CA VAL A 648 -36.53 -76.52 -4.26
C VAL A 648 -37.63 -75.63 -4.83
N GLY A 649 -37.57 -74.33 -4.60
CA GLY A 649 -38.58 -73.40 -5.10
C GLY A 649 -39.80 -73.27 -4.17
N SER A 650 -41.00 -73.10 -4.73
CA SER A 650 -42.22 -72.77 -3.97
C SER A 650 -43.01 -73.97 -3.42
N MET A 651 -42.69 -75.21 -3.78
CA MET A 651 -43.41 -76.43 -3.36
C MET A 651 -42.74 -77.13 -2.17
N GLY A 652 -43.49 -77.74 -1.26
CA GLY A 652 -42.96 -78.50 -0.11
C GLY A 652 -43.05 -77.77 1.24
N TRP A 653 -44.01 -76.86 1.38
CA TRP A 653 -44.38 -76.23 2.66
C TRP A 653 -45.43 -77.07 3.38
N VAL A 654 -45.26 -77.25 4.68
CA VAL A 654 -46.16 -78.04 5.53
C VAL A 654 -46.59 -77.21 6.72
N ALA A 655 -47.89 -77.09 6.95
CA ALA A 655 -48.43 -76.37 8.10
C ALA A 655 -48.10 -77.12 9.42
N LYS A 656 -47.85 -76.37 10.50
CA LYS A 656 -47.45 -76.89 11.82
C LYS A 656 -48.35 -76.44 12.95
#